data_AF-A0AAN8JGA0-F1
#
_entry.id   AF-A0AAN8JGA0-F1
#
_cell.length_a   1.000
_cell.length_b   1.000
_cell.length_c   1.000
_cell.angle_alpha   90.00
_cell.angle_beta   90.00
_cell.angle_gamma   90.00
#
_symmetry.space_group_name_H-M   'P 1'
#
loop_
_entity.id
_entity.type
_entity.pdbx_description
1 polymer ?
#
loop_
_entity_poly.entity_id
_entity_poly.type
_entity_poly.pdbx_seq_one_letter_code
_entity_poly.pdbx_strand_id
1 'polypeptide(L)'
;MGARDSFNQDLIKFGLDLISSSWDHLHFLEEVSRHSCLQDGPLVKKAVYRYEKFWLPLASENCNHTLAAPLDIEWVWHCHMLSPENYRKDCIELVGKVIDHKLLDAKKRSRALENSKHLWNQKYSILHPEETFELTLSHDTVSKDYVFESSLSYDIVAAVSRQKSFYYQVSLSHFKDVMYLENSLLRYKKYLFLKKVNPDAYLVPCYDIDLIWHTHQIHPLIYNTDTTKLLGKMFNHDDAVNDRKLGSRLNRADMATRKIWYEEFKEGFSNFGAMFRGDPPIHKLHRIHHGDTYAFSTKIAFIDLEKIVIEGLDNTVGKTKLQIHYATNLSKGPILVNLKGTEREWNRKSLPKFEFDTKKFNLLKICLQENDGVFCFGSKKDIILDTAYDFLPVLEGAGEHGSKVSECFEQTSEIHGKIRIHLHGFIESPNIGACLLFLQSGRFDICNMPLQADRLWGPIPLPQIQDTTETHCSVASHSLLNHTGRLVFTCRVIHCPKILMSAVHVFYQDKMAAVAHLIGSDQLPLPSQVHNQEKCVTLNPKKGERAILIKNHSGDWGILVGKWDGYKRGVAGIPGTKHHLARRGKPGCPGYLKVSFTKLSTGKTEHLSLPYLQNIFSFSLYDVTVNMRAGAIHVNAEQNEVAENLALAFSLALLHVLCSPRPAQWSPGQPTKPSNGRNGQKAINYIPSEDLALIMAAGHLEATPSNYYIHNTHGMNACSGCAGGDVDVNGIEADVEGIGDLTGVVDLGGEGADGLGMDGACGGCGGCGGCGGCGGCGGCGGCGGCGGCGGCGG
;
A
#
# COMPACT_ATOMS: atom_id res chain seq x y z
N MET A 1 1.92 11.03 53.68
CA MET A 1 1.80 10.78 52.24
C MET A 1 3.16 11.10 51.63
N GLY A 2 3.93 10.08 51.25
CA GLY A 2 5.24 10.28 50.62
C GLY A 2 5.07 10.96 49.25
N ALA A 3 5.98 11.87 48.91
CA ALA A 3 5.99 12.50 47.59
C ALA A 3 6.02 11.41 46.51
N ARG A 4 5.06 11.43 45.58
CA ARG A 4 5.10 10.58 44.38
C ARG A 4 6.36 10.96 43.61
N ASP A 5 7.22 10.00 43.30
CA ASP A 5 8.34 10.19 42.37
C ASP A 5 7.76 10.81 41.09
N SER A 6 8.29 11.95 40.64
CA SER A 6 7.92 12.55 39.36
C SER A 6 8.90 12.10 38.27
N PHE A 7 8.41 11.94 37.04
CA PHE A 7 9.26 11.56 35.92
C PHE A 7 10.31 12.64 35.61
N ASN A 8 11.58 12.24 35.59
CA ASN A 8 12.68 13.05 35.12
C ASN A 8 13.58 12.22 34.20
N GLN A 9 13.61 12.58 32.91
CA GLN A 9 14.35 11.86 31.88
C GLN A 9 15.87 11.82 32.09
N ASP A 10 16.44 12.78 32.82
CA ASP A 10 17.90 12.91 33.03
C ASP A 10 18.41 11.94 34.11
N LEU A 11 17.50 11.43 34.95
CA LEU A 11 17.81 10.42 35.97
C LEU A 11 17.90 9.02 35.37
N ILE A 12 17.29 8.78 34.20
CA ILE A 12 17.35 7.49 33.49
C ILE A 12 18.46 7.56 32.46
N LYS A 13 19.59 6.93 32.80
CA LYS A 13 20.80 6.84 31.97
C LYS A 13 21.07 5.38 31.62
N PHE A 14 21.55 5.17 30.42
CA PHE A 14 21.89 3.85 29.90
C PHE A 14 23.41 3.71 29.72
N GLY A 15 23.92 2.50 29.89
CA GLY A 15 25.33 2.15 29.66
C GLY A 15 25.73 2.08 28.19
N LEU A 16 24.78 2.29 27.26
CA LEU A 16 25.03 2.34 25.82
C LEU A 16 24.23 3.45 25.11
N ASP A 17 24.68 3.82 23.92
CA ASP A 17 23.93 4.67 22.98
C ASP A 17 22.85 3.84 22.28
N LEU A 18 21.64 3.88 22.82
CA LEU A 18 20.50 3.13 22.29
C LEU A 18 20.03 3.62 20.91
N ILE A 19 20.34 4.85 20.49
CA ILE A 19 19.93 5.36 19.17
C ILE A 19 20.82 4.71 18.10
N SER A 20 22.14 4.82 18.28
CA SER A 20 23.12 4.21 17.37
C SER A 20 22.98 2.68 17.34
N SER A 21 22.81 2.04 18.50
CA SER A 21 22.59 0.59 18.56
C SER A 21 21.27 0.14 17.94
N SER A 22 20.22 0.98 17.93
CA SER A 22 18.96 0.63 17.27
C SER A 22 19.10 0.63 15.75
N TRP A 23 19.96 1.49 15.20
CA TRP A 23 20.33 1.44 13.79
C TRP A 23 21.02 0.13 13.41
N ASP A 24 22.02 -0.28 14.17
CA ASP A 24 22.72 -1.57 13.96
C ASP A 24 21.74 -2.74 14.09
N HIS A 25 20.81 -2.67 15.04
CA HIS A 25 19.77 -3.67 15.25
C HIS A 25 18.79 -3.75 14.08
N LEU A 26 18.31 -2.62 13.55
CA LEU A 26 17.48 -2.60 12.35
C LEU A 26 18.20 -3.18 11.13
N HIS A 27 19.50 -2.91 10.96
CA HIS A 27 20.29 -3.49 9.88
C HIS A 27 20.43 -5.01 10.01
N PHE A 28 20.64 -5.51 11.23
CA PHE A 28 20.67 -6.95 11.51
C PHE A 28 19.33 -7.61 11.20
N LEU A 29 18.22 -7.06 11.71
CA LEU A 29 16.87 -7.56 11.47
C LEU A 29 16.50 -7.55 9.98
N GLU A 30 16.90 -6.50 9.26
CA GLU A 30 16.74 -6.40 7.81
C GLU A 30 17.48 -7.53 7.09
N GLU A 31 18.74 -7.81 7.47
CA GLU A 31 19.52 -8.89 6.89
C GLU A 31 18.85 -10.25 7.14
N VAL A 32 18.45 -10.55 8.38
CA VAL A 32 17.72 -11.80 8.70
C VAL A 32 16.45 -11.92 7.86
N SER A 33 15.70 -10.82 7.66
CA SER A 33 14.44 -10.83 6.91
C SER A 33 14.59 -11.24 5.43
N ARG A 34 15.79 -11.11 4.85
CA ARG A 34 16.10 -11.52 3.47
C ARG A 34 16.22 -13.03 3.30
N HIS A 35 16.39 -13.77 4.40
CA HIS A 35 16.60 -15.22 4.39
C HIS A 35 15.41 -15.95 5.00
N SER A 36 14.44 -16.34 4.17
CA SER A 36 13.23 -17.04 4.64
C SER A 36 13.50 -18.36 5.37
N CYS A 37 14.63 -19.02 5.10
CA CYS A 37 15.05 -20.25 5.78
C CYS A 37 15.43 -20.04 7.26
N LEU A 38 15.61 -18.78 7.71
CA LEU A 38 15.83 -18.43 9.12
C LEU A 38 14.53 -18.16 9.89
N GLN A 39 13.38 -18.14 9.22
CA GLN A 39 12.10 -17.78 9.84
C GLN A 39 11.40 -18.96 10.52
N ASP A 40 11.61 -20.19 10.03
CA ASP A 40 11.15 -21.44 10.62
C ASP A 40 11.85 -22.65 9.97
N GLY A 41 11.51 -23.85 10.43
CA GLY A 41 11.92 -25.10 9.78
C GLY A 41 13.24 -25.72 10.28
N PRO A 42 13.78 -26.71 9.53
CA PRO A 42 14.91 -27.51 9.97
C PRO A 42 16.20 -26.72 10.17
N LEU A 43 16.42 -25.67 9.37
CA LEU A 43 17.61 -24.84 9.47
C LEU A 43 17.66 -24.04 10.78
N VAL A 44 16.51 -23.59 11.29
CA VAL A 44 16.41 -22.96 12.63
C VAL A 44 16.79 -23.97 13.72
N LYS A 45 16.31 -25.22 13.63
CA LYS A 45 16.70 -26.28 14.59
C LYS A 45 18.20 -26.56 14.55
N LYS A 46 18.79 -26.60 13.35
CA LYS A 46 20.24 -26.74 13.17
C LYS A 46 21.00 -25.55 13.74
N ALA A 47 20.50 -24.33 13.57
CA ALA A 47 21.08 -23.12 14.15
C ALA A 47 21.07 -23.17 15.69
N VAL A 48 19.98 -23.63 16.31
CA VAL A 48 19.90 -23.84 17.77
C VAL A 48 20.94 -24.88 18.24
N TYR A 49 21.08 -26.01 17.52
CA TYR A 49 22.13 -27.00 17.79
C TYR A 49 23.54 -26.37 17.74
N ARG A 50 23.84 -25.62 16.67
CA ARG A 50 25.15 -24.97 16.48
C ARG A 50 25.42 -23.93 17.56
N TYR A 51 24.39 -23.15 17.92
CA TYR A 51 24.44 -22.15 18.97
C TYR A 51 24.73 -22.77 20.34
N GLU A 52 23.98 -23.81 20.72
CA GLU A 52 24.11 -24.47 22.02
C GLU A 52 25.43 -25.24 22.14
N LYS A 53 25.76 -26.09 21.16
CA LYS A 53 26.88 -27.03 21.29
C LYS A 53 28.25 -26.42 20.95
N PHE A 54 28.30 -25.38 20.11
CA PHE A 54 29.56 -24.86 19.60
C PHE A 54 29.77 -23.40 19.96
N TRP A 55 28.78 -22.54 19.71
CA TRP A 55 28.94 -21.10 19.88
C TRP A 55 29.05 -20.67 21.35
N LEU A 56 28.09 -21.05 22.20
CA LEU A 56 28.11 -20.66 23.62
C LEU A 56 29.40 -21.11 24.33
N PRO A 57 29.87 -22.37 24.17
CA PRO A 57 31.17 -22.76 24.73
C PRO A 57 32.34 -21.96 24.16
N LEU A 58 32.41 -21.75 22.85
CA LEU A 58 33.48 -20.98 22.20
C LEU A 58 33.52 -19.53 22.72
N ALA A 59 32.36 -18.87 22.80
CA ALA A 59 32.24 -17.50 23.29
C ALA A 59 32.59 -17.39 24.78
N SER A 60 32.25 -18.42 25.58
CA SER A 60 32.60 -18.47 27.00
C SER A 60 34.11 -18.52 27.22
N GLU A 61 34.86 -19.32 26.46
CA GLU A 61 36.30 -19.45 26.60
C GLU A 61 37.06 -18.22 26.12
N ASN A 62 36.46 -17.46 25.19
CA ASN A 62 37.08 -16.33 24.52
C ASN A 62 36.43 -14.99 24.90
N CYS A 63 35.93 -14.85 26.14
CA CYS A 63 35.16 -13.68 26.59
C CYS A 63 35.93 -12.35 26.56
N ASN A 64 37.27 -12.39 26.43
CA ASN A 64 38.10 -11.20 26.29
C ASN A 64 38.25 -10.73 24.83
N HIS A 65 37.71 -11.49 23.87
CA HIS A 65 37.72 -11.18 22.45
C HIS A 65 36.36 -10.63 22.01
N THR A 66 36.37 -9.69 21.07
CA THR A 66 35.15 -9.31 20.34
C THR A 66 34.87 -10.36 19.27
N LEU A 67 33.77 -11.09 19.45
CA LEU A 67 33.33 -12.15 18.55
C LEU A 67 32.06 -11.72 17.80
N ALA A 68 31.81 -12.35 16.66
CA ALA A 68 30.57 -12.21 15.90
C ALA A 68 30.16 -13.59 15.38
N ALA A 69 28.91 -13.97 15.58
CA ALA A 69 28.42 -15.27 15.15
C ALA A 69 28.06 -15.26 13.65
N PRO A 70 28.12 -16.41 12.96
CA PRO A 70 27.53 -16.55 11.63
C PRO A 70 26.01 -16.26 11.72
N LEU A 71 25.39 -15.84 10.63
CA LEU A 71 24.05 -15.23 10.65
C LEU A 71 22.96 -16.14 11.26
N ASP A 72 23.04 -17.46 11.04
CA ASP A 72 22.07 -18.41 11.58
C ASP A 72 22.18 -18.50 13.12
N ILE A 73 23.39 -18.55 13.65
CA ILE A 73 23.67 -18.57 15.10
C ILE A 73 23.34 -17.21 15.73
N GLU A 74 23.69 -16.10 15.06
CA GLU A 74 23.39 -14.75 15.54
C GLU A 74 21.88 -14.55 15.71
N TRP A 75 21.07 -15.07 14.79
CA TRP A 75 19.61 -14.97 14.86
C TRP A 75 19.00 -15.72 16.05
N VAL A 76 19.41 -16.96 16.28
CA VAL A 76 18.91 -17.72 17.45
C VAL A 76 19.44 -17.15 18.77
N TRP A 77 20.66 -16.62 18.77
CA TRP A 77 21.23 -15.93 19.94
C TRP A 77 20.44 -14.66 20.26
N HIS A 78 20.14 -13.85 19.25
CA HIS A 78 19.27 -12.68 19.37
C HIS A 78 17.92 -13.04 20.00
N CYS A 79 17.22 -14.04 19.45
CA CYS A 79 15.92 -14.47 19.96
C CYS A 79 15.98 -14.96 21.41
N HIS A 80 17.07 -15.61 21.80
CA HIS A 80 17.28 -16.07 23.18
C HIS A 80 17.43 -14.89 24.16
N MET A 81 18.19 -13.86 23.79
CA MET A 81 18.41 -12.67 24.63
C MET A 81 17.15 -11.82 24.84
N LEU A 82 16.17 -11.92 23.95
CA LEU A 82 14.85 -11.28 24.14
C LEU A 82 14.02 -11.92 25.27
N SER A 83 14.52 -12.98 25.92
CA SER A 83 14.05 -13.48 27.20
C SER A 83 15.18 -13.41 28.25
N PRO A 84 15.45 -12.22 28.84
CA PRO A 84 16.67 -11.97 29.62
C PRO A 84 16.89 -12.91 30.80
N GLU A 85 15.82 -13.29 31.52
CA GLU A 85 15.91 -14.21 32.66
C GLU A 85 16.28 -15.62 32.23
N ASN A 86 15.65 -16.12 31.16
CA ASN A 86 15.93 -17.44 30.61
C ASN A 86 17.33 -17.49 29.99
N TYR A 87 17.72 -16.47 29.21
CA TYR A 87 19.08 -16.33 28.68
C TYR A 87 20.14 -16.41 29.76
N ARG A 88 19.96 -15.63 30.85
CA ARG A 88 20.87 -15.64 31.98
C ARG A 88 20.96 -17.04 32.61
N LYS A 89 19.81 -17.66 32.88
CA LYS A 89 19.76 -18.99 33.51
C LYS A 89 20.46 -20.03 32.65
N ASP A 90 20.10 -20.11 31.38
CA ASP A 90 20.62 -21.09 30.42
C ASP A 90 22.14 -20.92 30.20
N CYS A 91 22.65 -19.69 30.11
CA CYS A 91 24.09 -19.44 30.04
C CYS A 91 24.85 -19.86 31.31
N ILE A 92 24.28 -19.62 32.49
CA ILE A 92 24.90 -20.04 33.76
C ILE A 92 24.92 -21.57 33.86
N GLU A 93 23.83 -22.24 33.50
CA GLU A 93 23.73 -23.71 33.55
C GLU A 93 24.65 -24.38 32.52
N LEU A 94 24.75 -23.83 31.30
CA LEU A 94 25.51 -24.46 30.21
C LEU A 94 27.02 -24.14 30.26
N VAL A 95 27.38 -22.88 30.53
CA VAL A 95 28.78 -22.40 30.40
C VAL A 95 29.29 -21.62 31.63
N GLY A 96 28.51 -21.60 32.73
CA GLY A 96 28.93 -21.04 34.01
C GLY A 96 28.95 -19.51 34.11
N LYS A 97 28.62 -18.79 33.04
CA LYS A 97 28.57 -17.32 33.02
C LYS A 97 27.65 -16.79 31.93
N VAL A 98 27.12 -15.59 32.13
CA VAL A 98 26.38 -14.87 31.08
C VAL A 98 27.35 -14.44 29.99
N ILE A 99 27.04 -14.77 28.74
CA ILE A 99 27.81 -14.34 27.58
C ILE A 99 27.30 -12.96 27.14
N ASP A 100 28.19 -11.97 27.05
CA ASP A 100 27.80 -10.65 26.58
C ASP A 100 27.63 -10.64 25.06
N HIS A 101 26.84 -9.71 24.57
CA HIS A 101 26.57 -9.55 23.16
C HIS A 101 26.58 -8.07 22.77
N LYS A 102 26.99 -7.80 21.53
CA LYS A 102 26.96 -6.48 20.94
C LYS A 102 26.87 -6.57 19.44
N LEU A 103 25.94 -5.82 18.85
CA LEU A 103 25.94 -5.62 17.40
C LEU A 103 27.09 -4.70 17.00
N LEU A 104 27.78 -5.10 15.94
CA LEU A 104 28.96 -4.43 15.43
C LEU A 104 28.65 -3.81 14.07
N ASP A 105 29.17 -2.61 13.84
CA ASP A 105 29.19 -2.03 12.50
C ASP A 105 29.86 -2.98 11.50
N ALA A 106 29.53 -2.84 10.21
CA ALA A 106 29.95 -3.79 9.17
C ALA A 106 31.46 -4.10 9.18
N LYS A 107 32.33 -3.08 9.36
CA LYS A 107 33.80 -3.28 9.34
C LYS A 107 34.29 -3.98 10.60
N LYS A 108 33.73 -3.67 11.77
CA LYS A 108 34.03 -4.39 13.02
C LYS A 108 33.50 -5.82 12.96
N ARG A 109 32.29 -6.01 12.43
CA ARG A 109 31.66 -7.33 12.27
C ARG A 109 32.49 -8.23 11.37
N SER A 110 32.95 -7.76 10.21
CA SER A 110 33.79 -8.57 9.31
C SER A 110 35.07 -9.07 9.98
N ARG A 111 35.76 -8.21 10.73
CA ARG A 111 36.97 -8.58 11.47
C ARG A 111 36.67 -9.55 12.62
N ALA A 112 35.58 -9.32 13.33
CA ALA A 112 35.14 -10.21 14.41
C ALA A 112 34.72 -11.59 13.88
N LEU A 113 34.06 -11.65 12.72
CA LEU A 113 33.71 -12.91 12.03
C LEU A 113 34.96 -13.69 11.63
N GLU A 114 35.98 -13.02 11.05
CA GLU A 114 37.24 -13.67 10.68
C GLU A 114 37.95 -14.27 11.90
N ASN A 115 38.03 -13.50 12.99
CA ASN A 115 38.59 -13.98 14.25
C ASN A 115 37.77 -15.15 14.83
N SER A 116 36.45 -15.03 14.82
CA SER A 116 35.54 -16.08 15.32
C SER A 116 35.67 -17.37 14.50
N LYS A 117 35.82 -17.25 13.17
CA LYS A 117 36.07 -18.36 12.26
C LYS A 117 37.41 -19.03 12.53
N HIS A 118 38.46 -18.24 12.78
CA HIS A 118 39.76 -18.78 13.13
C HIS A 118 39.70 -19.63 14.41
N LEU A 119 39.10 -19.07 15.47
CA LEU A 119 38.92 -19.75 16.76
C LEU A 119 38.03 -21.00 16.64
N TRP A 120 36.93 -20.91 15.88
CA TRP A 120 36.06 -22.04 15.58
C TRP A 120 36.84 -23.17 14.92
N ASN A 121 37.61 -22.85 13.88
CA ASN A 121 38.37 -23.85 13.14
C ASN A 121 39.47 -24.49 13.99
N GLN A 122 40.17 -23.69 14.79
CA GLN A 122 41.19 -24.19 15.70
C GLN A 122 40.61 -25.19 16.71
N LYS A 123 39.39 -24.95 17.20
CA LYS A 123 38.76 -25.77 18.21
C LYS A 123 38.05 -26.99 17.64
N TYR A 124 37.30 -26.82 16.56
CA TYR A 124 36.31 -27.81 16.11
C TYR A 124 36.65 -28.49 14.80
N SER A 125 37.49 -27.95 13.91
CA SER A 125 37.68 -28.54 12.56
C SER A 125 38.26 -29.95 12.57
N ILE A 126 38.98 -30.36 13.63
CA ILE A 126 39.51 -31.73 13.76
C ILE A 126 38.46 -32.67 14.37
N LEU A 127 37.69 -32.20 15.34
CA LEU A 127 36.73 -33.02 16.09
C LEU A 127 35.35 -33.13 15.40
N HIS A 128 34.99 -32.11 14.63
CA HIS A 128 33.70 -31.94 13.95
C HIS A 128 33.91 -31.34 12.54
N PRO A 129 34.58 -32.07 11.63
CA PRO A 129 34.88 -31.56 10.28
C PRO A 129 33.63 -31.23 9.46
N GLU A 130 32.48 -31.82 9.79
CA GLU A 130 31.17 -31.56 9.19
C GLU A 130 30.55 -30.22 9.62
N GLU A 131 30.98 -29.65 10.75
CA GLU A 131 30.44 -28.40 11.31
C GLU A 131 31.33 -27.21 10.94
N THR A 132 31.11 -26.68 9.74
CA THR A 132 31.79 -25.46 9.28
C THR A 132 31.28 -24.22 10.02
N PHE A 133 32.10 -23.18 10.12
CA PHE A 133 31.70 -21.89 10.71
C PHE A 133 30.58 -21.20 9.92
N GLU A 134 30.67 -21.20 8.60
CA GLU A 134 29.60 -20.68 7.73
C GLU A 134 28.69 -21.81 7.27
N LEU A 135 27.38 -21.60 7.34
CA LEU A 135 26.38 -22.50 6.78
C LEU A 135 25.76 -21.85 5.54
N THR A 136 25.51 -22.64 4.51
CA THR A 136 24.72 -22.17 3.36
C THR A 136 23.29 -21.89 3.83
N LEU A 137 22.79 -20.68 3.58
CA LEU A 137 21.44 -20.29 3.99
C LEU A 137 20.43 -20.65 2.89
N SER A 138 20.04 -21.92 2.84
CA SER A 138 19.02 -22.43 1.92
C SER A 138 18.07 -23.40 2.62
N HIS A 139 16.83 -23.47 2.13
CA HIS A 139 15.83 -24.44 2.61
C HIS A 139 16.27 -25.89 2.41
N ASP A 140 17.16 -26.15 1.45
CA ASP A 140 17.67 -27.50 1.14
C ASP A 140 18.95 -27.85 1.91
N THR A 141 19.51 -26.92 2.67
CA THR A 141 20.78 -27.14 3.39
C THR A 141 20.64 -28.18 4.50
N VAL A 142 19.46 -28.28 5.11
CA VAL A 142 19.18 -29.21 6.21
C VAL A 142 18.00 -30.08 5.85
N SER A 143 18.11 -31.39 6.06
CA SER A 143 17.03 -32.34 5.81
C SER A 143 15.76 -31.94 6.58
N LYS A 144 14.60 -32.13 5.95
CA LYS A 144 13.30 -31.89 6.59
C LYS A 144 13.07 -32.75 7.84
N ASP A 145 13.71 -33.92 7.87
CA ASP A 145 13.64 -34.88 8.99
C ASP A 145 14.67 -34.59 10.09
N TYR A 146 15.41 -33.47 10.00
CA TYR A 146 16.37 -33.10 11.04
C TYR A 146 15.65 -32.79 12.35
N VAL A 147 16.03 -33.53 13.40
CA VAL A 147 15.53 -33.36 14.76
C VAL A 147 16.72 -33.04 15.65
N PHE A 148 16.54 -32.02 16.48
CA PHE A 148 17.42 -31.69 17.57
C PHE A 148 16.56 -31.29 18.77
N GLU A 149 16.81 -31.92 19.91
CA GLU A 149 16.21 -31.55 21.18
C GLU A 149 17.25 -30.77 21.98
N SER A 150 16.98 -29.48 22.17
CA SER A 150 17.87 -28.59 22.92
C SER A 150 17.83 -28.91 24.41
N SER A 151 18.97 -28.78 25.09
CA SER A 151 19.02 -28.85 26.56
C SER A 151 18.77 -27.51 27.24
N LEU A 152 18.58 -26.43 26.47
CA LEU A 152 18.25 -25.11 26.99
C LEU A 152 16.82 -25.13 27.54
N SER A 153 16.57 -24.38 28.63
CA SER A 153 15.24 -24.35 29.23
C SER A 153 14.26 -23.48 28.45
N TYR A 154 14.76 -22.59 27.59
CA TYR A 154 13.96 -21.74 26.72
C TYR A 154 13.77 -22.33 25.32
N ASP A 155 12.53 -22.34 24.84
CA ASP A 155 12.21 -22.76 23.47
C ASP A 155 12.54 -21.63 22.47
N ILE A 156 13.79 -21.63 22.00
CA ILE A 156 14.29 -20.67 21.02
C ILE A 156 13.59 -20.83 19.67
N VAL A 157 13.17 -22.05 19.28
CA VAL A 157 12.47 -22.26 18.01
C VAL A 157 11.11 -21.56 18.03
N ALA A 158 10.38 -21.68 19.15
CA ALA A 158 9.15 -20.93 19.36
C ALA A 158 9.41 -19.41 19.43
N ALA A 159 10.51 -18.97 20.04
CA ALA A 159 10.89 -17.56 20.07
C ALA A 159 11.15 -16.99 18.66
N VAL A 160 11.89 -17.72 17.80
CA VAL A 160 12.09 -17.36 16.39
C VAL A 160 10.74 -17.21 15.68
N SER A 161 9.80 -18.12 15.89
CA SER A 161 8.46 -18.04 15.30
C SER A 161 7.67 -16.79 15.74
N ARG A 162 7.91 -16.28 16.95
CA ARG A 162 7.29 -15.04 17.45
C ARG A 162 7.96 -13.79 16.89
N GLN A 163 9.29 -13.84 16.74
CA GLN A 163 10.10 -12.68 16.37
C GLN A 163 10.27 -12.50 14.85
N LYS A 164 9.96 -13.52 14.03
CA LYS A 164 10.15 -13.47 12.56
C LYS A 164 9.45 -12.29 11.86
N SER A 165 8.34 -11.80 12.41
CA SER A 165 7.60 -10.66 11.84
C SER A 165 7.94 -9.32 12.49
N PHE A 166 8.81 -9.28 13.50
CA PHE A 166 9.13 -8.03 14.22
C PHE A 166 9.72 -6.98 13.28
N TYR A 167 10.67 -7.36 12.43
CA TYR A 167 11.25 -6.44 11.45
C TYR A 167 10.19 -5.80 10.56
N TYR A 168 9.19 -6.56 10.11
CA TYR A 168 8.10 -6.02 9.31
C TYR A 168 7.33 -4.92 10.03
N GLN A 169 7.25 -4.92 11.36
CA GLN A 169 6.57 -3.85 12.11
C GLN A 169 7.40 -2.57 12.14
N VAL A 170 8.72 -2.69 12.19
CA VAL A 170 9.69 -1.57 12.32
C VAL A 170 10.45 -1.25 11.03
N SER A 171 10.01 -1.76 9.87
CA SER A 171 10.75 -1.66 8.60
C SER A 171 10.60 -0.33 7.86
N LEU A 172 9.61 0.50 8.20
CA LEU A 172 9.41 1.78 7.53
C LEU A 172 10.55 2.75 7.85
N SER A 173 10.83 3.63 6.89
CA SER A 173 12.00 4.52 6.89
C SER A 173 12.09 5.43 8.12
N HIS A 174 10.97 5.78 8.75
CA HIS A 174 10.97 6.63 9.93
C HIS A 174 11.60 5.98 11.17
N PHE A 175 11.62 4.64 11.26
CA PHE A 175 12.40 3.93 12.29
C PHE A 175 13.91 4.12 12.10
N LYS A 176 14.35 4.58 10.93
CA LYS A 176 15.73 4.98 10.64
C LYS A 176 15.92 6.51 10.71
N ASP A 177 14.92 7.30 11.13
CA ASP A 177 15.10 8.74 11.34
C ASP A 177 15.58 9.03 12.76
N VAL A 178 16.60 9.88 12.90
CA VAL A 178 17.20 10.17 14.22
C VAL A 178 16.20 10.86 15.16
N MET A 179 15.31 11.73 14.68
CA MET A 179 14.36 12.45 15.55
C MET A 179 13.33 11.47 16.08
N TYR A 180 12.90 10.56 15.21
CA TYR A 180 11.94 9.54 15.58
C TYR A 180 12.53 8.60 16.63
N LEU A 181 13.80 8.18 16.48
CA LEU A 181 14.50 7.36 17.46
C LEU A 181 14.77 8.10 18.78
N GLU A 182 15.08 9.39 18.76
CA GLU A 182 15.20 10.21 19.98
C GLU A 182 13.88 10.27 20.76
N ASN A 183 12.77 10.49 20.07
CA ASN A 183 11.44 10.44 20.69
C ASN A 183 11.08 9.04 21.19
N SER A 184 11.46 8.00 20.45
CA SER A 184 11.29 6.60 20.86
C SER A 184 12.06 6.29 22.14
N LEU A 185 13.30 6.79 22.27
CA LEU A 185 14.12 6.66 23.47
C LEU A 185 13.51 7.39 24.66
N LEU A 186 12.97 8.60 24.46
CA LEU A 186 12.24 9.33 25.50
C LEU A 186 11.03 8.53 25.99
N ARG A 187 10.26 7.96 25.08
CA ARG A 187 9.10 7.11 25.41
C ARG A 187 9.52 5.80 26.10
N TYR A 188 10.65 5.21 25.73
CA TYR A 188 11.22 4.06 26.45
C TYR A 188 11.64 4.43 27.89
N LYS A 189 12.22 5.61 28.13
CA LYS A 189 12.50 6.11 29.48
C LYS A 189 11.20 6.25 30.30
N LYS A 190 10.15 6.83 29.72
CA LYS A 190 8.81 6.91 30.34
C LYS A 190 8.24 5.53 30.64
N TYR A 191 8.39 4.57 29.73
CA TYR A 191 7.96 3.19 29.90
C TYR A 191 8.64 2.49 31.09
N LEU A 192 9.96 2.64 31.23
CA LEU A 192 10.69 2.12 32.39
C LEU A 192 10.29 2.80 33.70
N PHE A 193 10.08 4.12 33.68
CA PHE A 193 9.57 4.83 34.84
C PHE A 193 8.18 4.31 35.25
N LEU A 194 7.29 4.12 34.29
CA LEU A 194 5.96 3.57 34.52
C LEU A 194 6.02 2.17 35.14
N LYS A 195 6.97 1.33 34.71
CA LYS A 195 7.25 0.03 35.32
C LYS A 195 7.81 0.16 36.73
N LYS A 196 8.64 1.17 37.01
CA LYS A 196 9.17 1.46 38.36
C LYS A 196 8.04 1.80 39.33
N VAL A 197 7.11 2.68 38.93
CA VAL A 197 6.01 3.12 39.80
C VAL A 197 4.84 2.13 39.83
N ASN A 198 4.76 1.21 38.87
CA ASN A 198 3.79 0.10 38.84
C ASN A 198 4.49 -1.27 38.67
N PRO A 199 5.19 -1.79 39.70
CA PRO A 199 6.03 -2.99 39.57
C PRO A 199 5.30 -4.25 39.09
N ASP A 200 4.03 -4.41 39.45
CA ASP A 200 3.21 -5.59 39.12
C ASP A 200 2.45 -5.45 37.80
N ALA A 201 2.44 -4.26 37.19
CA ALA A 201 1.73 -4.04 35.94
C ALA A 201 2.40 -4.79 34.79
N TYR A 202 1.61 -5.54 34.02
CA TYR A 202 2.05 -6.12 32.75
C TYR A 202 1.85 -5.08 31.65
N LEU A 203 2.95 -4.45 31.24
CA LEU A 203 2.96 -3.36 30.26
C LEU A 203 3.14 -3.91 28.85
N VAL A 204 2.47 -3.30 27.87
CA VAL A 204 2.60 -3.63 26.46
C VAL A 204 3.17 -2.42 25.72
N PRO A 205 4.34 -2.50 25.07
CA PRO A 205 4.94 -1.38 24.37
C PRO A 205 4.29 -1.15 23.00
N CYS A 206 4.34 0.11 22.52
CA CYS A 206 4.24 0.40 21.09
C CYS A 206 5.56 0.03 20.38
N TYR A 207 5.57 -0.17 19.07
CA TYR A 207 6.75 -0.65 18.34
C TYR A 207 7.95 0.30 18.35
N ASP A 208 7.72 1.60 18.55
CA ASP A 208 8.79 2.58 18.76
C ASP A 208 9.55 2.32 20.08
N ILE A 209 8.80 2.08 21.17
CA ILE A 209 9.35 1.67 22.47
C ILE A 209 9.98 0.28 22.37
N ASP A 210 9.30 -0.65 21.72
CA ASP A 210 9.68 -2.06 21.65
C ASP A 210 11.01 -2.26 20.91
N LEU A 211 11.25 -1.48 19.83
CA LEU A 211 12.54 -1.46 19.14
C LEU A 211 13.68 -1.07 20.08
N ILE A 212 13.52 0.03 20.82
CA ILE A 212 14.55 0.49 21.77
C ILE A 212 14.74 -0.53 22.90
N TRP A 213 13.66 -1.14 23.37
CA TRP A 213 13.70 -2.16 24.42
C TRP A 213 14.44 -3.42 23.96
N HIS A 214 14.08 -3.98 22.80
CA HIS A 214 14.79 -5.11 22.21
C HIS A 214 16.28 -4.78 21.99
N THR A 215 16.61 -3.59 21.47
CA THR A 215 18.00 -3.12 21.33
C THR A 215 18.75 -3.11 22.66
N HIS A 216 18.07 -2.74 23.75
CA HIS A 216 18.68 -2.75 25.08
C HIS A 216 18.89 -4.20 25.58
N GLN A 217 17.91 -5.09 25.39
CA GLN A 217 17.96 -6.48 25.86
C GLN A 217 19.08 -7.31 25.23
N ILE A 218 19.39 -7.07 23.95
CA ILE A 218 20.48 -7.76 23.26
C ILE A 218 21.88 -7.35 23.76
N HIS A 219 21.98 -6.48 24.77
CA HIS A 219 23.21 -6.17 25.50
C HIS A 219 23.07 -6.67 26.94
N PRO A 220 23.08 -7.99 27.18
CA PRO A 220 22.53 -8.60 28.39
C PRO A 220 23.20 -8.13 29.69
N LEU A 221 24.52 -7.86 29.69
CA LEU A 221 25.22 -7.35 30.87
C LEU A 221 24.83 -5.90 31.20
N ILE A 222 24.76 -5.03 30.18
CA ILE A 222 24.36 -3.63 30.33
C ILE A 222 22.88 -3.57 30.72
N TYR A 223 22.03 -4.35 30.06
CA TYR A 223 20.60 -4.44 30.34
C TYR A 223 20.32 -4.79 31.80
N ASN A 224 20.98 -5.84 32.31
CA ASN A 224 20.84 -6.23 33.71
C ASN A 224 21.31 -5.12 34.66
N THR A 225 22.43 -4.48 34.35
CA THR A 225 22.99 -3.38 35.17
C THR A 225 22.04 -2.19 35.23
N ASP A 226 21.58 -1.72 34.07
CA ASP A 226 20.73 -0.53 33.94
C ASP A 226 19.35 -0.76 34.57
N THR A 227 18.72 -1.90 34.27
CA THR A 227 17.38 -2.23 34.80
C THR A 227 17.42 -2.55 36.28
N THR A 228 18.44 -3.24 36.79
CA THR A 228 18.58 -3.47 38.24
C THR A 228 18.81 -2.16 38.99
N LYS A 229 19.62 -1.25 38.43
CA LYS A 229 19.84 0.08 39.03
C LYS A 229 18.55 0.90 39.10
N LEU A 230 17.71 0.82 38.07
CA LEU A 230 16.49 1.63 37.97
C LEU A 230 15.28 1.01 38.70
N LEU A 231 15.12 -0.32 38.60
CA LEU A 231 13.92 -1.06 39.00
C LEU A 231 14.15 -2.00 40.18
N GLY A 232 15.40 -2.11 40.67
CA GLY A 232 15.79 -3.02 41.74
C GLY A 232 15.99 -4.49 41.31
N LYS A 233 15.64 -4.82 40.06
CA LYS A 233 15.80 -6.16 39.46
C LYS A 233 15.92 -6.07 37.94
N MET A 234 16.39 -7.15 37.32
CA MET A 234 16.34 -7.28 35.88
C MET A 234 14.88 -7.22 35.40
N PHE A 235 14.61 -6.42 34.39
CA PHE A 235 13.27 -6.36 33.81
C PHE A 235 13.08 -7.54 32.86
N ASN A 236 12.14 -8.43 33.18
CA ASN A 236 11.83 -9.55 32.30
C ASN A 236 10.89 -9.16 31.16
N HIS A 237 10.99 -9.86 30.03
CA HIS A 237 10.14 -9.74 28.86
C HIS A 237 9.47 -11.09 28.60
N ASP A 238 8.18 -11.18 28.95
CA ASP A 238 7.34 -12.36 28.71
C ASP A 238 6.75 -12.25 27.29
N ASP A 239 7.47 -12.84 26.34
CA ASP A 239 7.16 -12.82 24.90
C ASP A 239 6.15 -13.89 24.48
N ALA A 240 5.69 -14.75 25.40
CA ALA A 240 4.76 -15.84 25.08
C ALA A 240 3.33 -15.36 24.75
N VAL A 241 2.99 -14.11 25.09
CA VAL A 241 1.64 -13.55 24.96
C VAL A 241 1.48 -12.75 23.66
N ASN A 242 1.01 -13.40 22.60
CA ASN A 242 0.85 -12.76 21.27
C ASN A 242 -0.59 -12.68 20.76
N ASP A 243 -1.55 -13.28 21.46
CA ASP A 243 -2.95 -13.23 21.04
C ASP A 243 -3.47 -11.80 21.15
N ARG A 244 -3.84 -11.20 20.02
CA ARG A 244 -4.34 -9.82 19.92
C ARG A 244 -5.87 -9.76 19.93
N LYS A 245 -6.57 -10.89 20.02
CA LYS A 245 -8.04 -10.93 19.99
C LYS A 245 -8.65 -10.08 21.11
N LEU A 246 -9.82 -9.53 20.88
CA LEU A 246 -10.58 -8.79 21.87
C LEU A 246 -10.75 -9.64 23.13
N GLY A 247 -10.42 -9.07 24.29
CA GLY A 247 -10.47 -9.81 25.55
C GLY A 247 -9.34 -10.82 25.73
N SER A 248 -8.30 -10.84 24.89
CA SER A 248 -7.07 -11.57 25.19
C SER A 248 -6.31 -10.93 26.36
N ARG A 249 -5.30 -11.64 26.90
CA ARG A 249 -4.39 -11.08 27.93
C ARG A 249 -3.68 -9.83 27.40
N LEU A 250 -3.24 -9.84 26.14
CA LEU A 250 -2.55 -8.71 25.51
C LEU A 250 -3.48 -7.51 25.32
N ASN A 251 -4.71 -7.72 24.84
CA ASN A 251 -5.67 -6.64 24.64
C ASN A 251 -6.04 -5.95 25.96
N ARG A 252 -6.28 -6.72 27.03
CA ARG A 252 -6.51 -6.14 28.37
C ARG A 252 -5.30 -5.36 28.89
N ALA A 253 -4.10 -5.87 28.64
CA ALA A 253 -2.87 -5.24 29.09
C ALA A 253 -2.54 -3.95 28.31
N ASP A 254 -2.81 -3.90 27.01
CA ASP A 254 -2.70 -2.67 26.21
C ASP A 254 -3.63 -1.58 26.75
N MET A 255 -4.91 -1.90 26.99
CA MET A 255 -5.87 -0.97 27.61
C MET A 255 -5.39 -0.49 28.99
N ALA A 256 -4.89 -1.40 29.83
CA ALA A 256 -4.34 -1.04 31.13
C ALA A 256 -3.12 -0.11 31.00
N THR A 257 -2.21 -0.40 30.06
CA THR A 257 -1.00 0.40 29.79
C THR A 257 -1.38 1.82 29.35
N ARG A 258 -2.33 1.95 28.42
CA ARG A 258 -2.86 3.25 27.97
C ARG A 258 -3.40 4.08 29.13
N LYS A 259 -4.20 3.45 29.99
CA LYS A 259 -4.83 4.11 31.14
C LYS A 259 -3.78 4.67 32.10
N ILE A 260 -2.86 3.83 32.55
CA ILE A 260 -1.83 4.27 33.52
C ILE A 260 -0.85 5.27 32.90
N TRP A 261 -0.57 5.17 31.59
CA TRP A 261 0.26 6.14 30.88
C TRP A 261 -0.40 7.53 30.89
N TYR A 262 -1.69 7.61 30.57
CA TYR A 262 -2.44 8.86 30.63
C TYR A 262 -2.55 9.39 32.06
N GLU A 263 -2.79 8.53 33.04
CA GLU A 263 -2.85 8.92 34.45
C GLU A 263 -1.53 9.56 34.91
N GLU A 264 -0.39 9.02 34.49
CA GLU A 264 0.96 9.49 34.88
C GLU A 264 1.42 10.72 34.09
N PHE A 265 1.29 10.70 32.76
CA PHE A 265 1.91 11.69 31.88
C PHE A 265 0.93 12.71 31.27
N LYS A 266 -0.38 12.48 31.38
CA LYS A 266 -1.45 13.30 30.75
C LYS A 266 -1.39 13.37 29.22
N GLU A 267 -0.67 12.46 28.58
CA GLU A 267 -0.53 12.36 27.14
C GLU A 267 -1.08 11.01 26.60
N GLY A 268 -1.33 10.92 25.30
CA GLY A 268 -1.77 9.68 24.66
C GLY A 268 -0.64 8.63 24.57
N PHE A 269 -0.94 7.36 24.87
CA PHE A 269 0.05 6.29 24.78
C PHE A 269 0.41 5.95 23.33
N SER A 270 -0.56 5.84 22.42
CA SER A 270 -0.29 5.56 21.00
C SER A 270 0.55 6.67 20.37
N ASN A 271 1.50 6.25 19.53
CA ASN A 271 2.34 7.17 18.76
C ASN A 271 2.16 6.94 17.26
N PHE A 272 2.27 8.02 16.49
CA PHE A 272 2.14 7.99 15.04
C PHE A 272 3.26 7.13 14.42
N GLY A 273 2.89 6.16 13.60
CA GLY A 273 3.80 5.22 12.95
C GLY A 273 4.38 4.12 13.85
N ALA A 274 3.87 3.96 15.07
CA ALA A 274 4.38 3.00 16.06
C ALA A 274 3.42 1.85 16.38
N MET A 275 2.28 1.75 15.68
CA MET A 275 1.27 0.73 15.96
C MET A 275 1.39 -0.47 15.02
N PHE A 276 0.62 -1.52 15.31
CA PHE A 276 0.66 -2.77 14.56
C PHE A 276 0.22 -2.60 13.10
N ARG A 277 1.07 -3.06 12.17
CA ARG A 277 0.87 -2.93 10.72
C ARG A 277 0.17 -4.14 10.08
N GLY A 278 -0.23 -5.12 10.89
CA GLY A 278 -0.71 -6.41 10.40
C GLY A 278 0.41 -7.42 10.19
N ASP A 279 0.04 -8.63 9.80
CA ASP A 279 1.00 -9.64 9.40
C ASP A 279 1.59 -9.32 8.01
N PRO A 280 2.84 -9.74 7.74
CA PRO A 280 3.39 -9.71 6.39
C PRO A 280 2.48 -10.47 5.39
N PRO A 281 2.36 -10.01 4.13
CA PRO A 281 1.53 -10.65 3.12
C PRO A 281 2.17 -11.92 2.50
N ILE A 282 3.29 -12.40 3.06
CA ILE A 282 4.07 -13.54 2.54
C ILE A 282 3.16 -14.77 2.48
N HIS A 283 3.13 -15.43 1.32
CA HIS A 283 2.26 -16.57 1.00
C HIS A 283 0.74 -16.28 0.98
N LYS A 284 0.30 -15.04 1.22
CA LYS A 284 -1.12 -14.65 1.20
C LYS A 284 -1.56 -14.07 -0.15
N LEU A 285 -0.62 -13.58 -0.97
CA LEU A 285 -0.89 -13.00 -2.29
C LEU A 285 -0.19 -13.79 -3.41
N HIS A 286 -0.85 -13.88 -4.56
CA HIS A 286 -0.41 -14.63 -5.71
C HIS A 286 0.65 -13.88 -6.53
N ARG A 287 1.74 -14.57 -6.85
CA ARG A 287 2.77 -14.06 -7.76
C ARG A 287 2.38 -14.37 -9.21
N ILE A 288 2.27 -13.33 -10.03
CA ILE A 288 2.11 -13.45 -11.48
C ILE A 288 3.48 -13.74 -12.10
N HIS A 289 3.57 -14.74 -12.96
CA HIS A 289 4.83 -15.08 -13.62
C HIS A 289 5.04 -14.25 -14.90
N HIS A 290 6.29 -14.10 -15.32
CA HIS A 290 6.61 -13.34 -16.53
C HIS A 290 5.91 -13.88 -17.78
N GLY A 291 5.72 -15.21 -17.88
CA GLY A 291 4.96 -15.83 -18.97
C GLY A 291 3.48 -15.45 -18.98
N ASP A 292 2.86 -15.27 -17.80
CA ASP A 292 1.49 -14.75 -17.71
C ASP A 292 1.43 -13.31 -18.23
N THR A 293 2.34 -12.45 -17.74
CA THR A 293 2.41 -11.05 -18.15
C THR A 293 2.71 -10.89 -19.63
N TYR A 294 3.57 -11.74 -20.18
CA TYR A 294 3.76 -11.85 -21.61
C TYR A 294 2.43 -12.19 -22.29
N ALA A 295 1.70 -13.22 -21.86
CA ALA A 295 0.48 -13.67 -22.53
C ALA A 295 -0.62 -12.59 -22.64
N PHE A 296 -0.75 -11.68 -21.68
CA PHE A 296 -1.80 -10.67 -21.69
C PHE A 296 -1.37 -9.24 -22.11
N SER A 297 -0.07 -9.00 -22.29
CA SER A 297 0.46 -7.69 -22.73
C SER A 297 0.49 -7.58 -24.25
N THR A 298 0.70 -6.37 -24.78
CA THR A 298 0.96 -6.20 -26.21
C THR A 298 2.30 -6.85 -26.61
N LYS A 299 2.53 -6.97 -27.90
CA LYS A 299 3.74 -7.49 -28.54
C LYS A 299 4.33 -6.47 -29.50
N ILE A 300 5.65 -6.45 -29.55
CA ILE A 300 6.44 -5.71 -30.54
C ILE A 300 7.35 -6.71 -31.23
N ALA A 301 7.23 -6.86 -32.55
CA ALA A 301 8.09 -7.75 -33.32
C ALA A 301 8.49 -7.13 -34.66
N PHE A 302 9.66 -7.52 -35.16
CA PHE A 302 10.03 -7.21 -36.54
C PHE A 302 9.52 -8.30 -37.48
N ILE A 303 8.99 -7.88 -38.62
CA ILE A 303 8.55 -8.76 -39.70
C ILE A 303 9.48 -8.57 -40.89
N ASP A 304 10.07 -9.68 -41.32
CA ASP A 304 10.88 -9.78 -42.53
C ASP A 304 10.03 -10.40 -43.64
N LEU A 305 9.59 -9.57 -44.59
CA LEU A 305 8.84 -10.04 -45.75
C LEU A 305 9.79 -10.69 -46.74
N GLU A 306 9.59 -11.98 -46.98
CA GLU A 306 10.43 -12.77 -47.88
C GLU A 306 9.87 -12.80 -49.30
N LYS A 307 8.54 -12.82 -49.45
CA LYS A 307 7.88 -12.92 -50.75
C LYS A 307 6.47 -12.35 -50.74
N ILE A 308 6.12 -11.62 -51.80
CA ILE A 308 4.74 -11.18 -52.08
C ILE A 308 4.32 -11.69 -53.46
N VAL A 309 3.14 -12.31 -53.58
CA VAL A 309 2.59 -12.79 -54.85
C VAL A 309 1.17 -12.27 -55.05
N ILE A 310 0.85 -11.80 -56.25
CA ILE A 310 -0.51 -11.46 -56.65
C ILE A 310 -1.00 -12.49 -57.68
N GLU A 311 -2.12 -13.15 -57.37
CA GLU A 311 -2.79 -14.13 -58.23
C GLU A 311 -4.18 -13.65 -58.63
N GLY A 312 -4.67 -14.12 -59.79
CA GLY A 312 -6.03 -13.84 -60.26
C GLY A 312 -6.20 -12.49 -60.98
N LEU A 313 -5.11 -11.77 -61.26
CA LEU A 313 -5.13 -10.64 -62.18
C LEU A 313 -5.12 -11.13 -63.64
N ASP A 314 -6.01 -10.59 -64.47
CA ASP A 314 -6.01 -10.85 -65.91
C ASP A 314 -4.76 -10.24 -66.59
N ASN A 315 -4.32 -10.85 -67.68
CA ASN A 315 -3.18 -10.41 -68.50
C ASN A 315 -3.40 -9.05 -69.16
N THR A 316 -4.64 -8.55 -69.17
CA THR A 316 -5.04 -7.24 -69.69
C THR A 316 -4.72 -6.09 -68.72
N VAL A 317 -4.51 -6.38 -67.42
CA VAL A 317 -4.21 -5.38 -66.39
C VAL A 317 -2.78 -4.87 -66.54
N GLY A 318 -2.63 -3.56 -66.69
CA GLY A 318 -1.35 -2.90 -66.95
C GLY A 318 -0.46 -2.73 -65.72
N LYS A 319 -0.06 -1.48 -65.45
CA LYS A 319 0.79 -1.14 -64.31
C LYS A 319 -0.04 -1.07 -63.03
N THR A 320 0.27 -1.93 -62.07
CA THR A 320 -0.40 -1.95 -60.76
C THR A 320 0.41 -1.18 -59.72
N LYS A 321 -0.29 -0.71 -58.68
CA LYS A 321 0.31 -0.16 -57.47
C LYS A 321 -0.24 -0.91 -56.25
N LEU A 322 0.62 -1.68 -55.59
CA LEU A 322 0.31 -2.36 -54.34
C LEU A 322 0.82 -1.50 -53.16
N GLN A 323 -0.07 -1.19 -52.23
CA GLN A 323 0.28 -0.51 -50.99
C GLN A 323 -0.19 -1.30 -49.78
N ILE A 324 0.71 -1.53 -48.83
CA ILE A 324 0.38 -2.08 -47.52
C ILE A 324 0.60 -0.97 -46.50
N HIS A 325 -0.36 -0.77 -45.61
CA HIS A 325 -0.34 0.24 -44.57
C HIS A 325 -0.57 -0.40 -43.21
N TYR A 326 -0.01 0.19 -42.17
CA TYR A 326 -0.58 -0.01 -40.84
C TYR A 326 -2.02 0.50 -40.82
N ALA A 327 -2.86 -0.09 -39.98
CA ALA A 327 -4.20 0.42 -39.72
C ALA A 327 -4.67 0.13 -38.29
N THR A 328 -5.55 1.01 -37.80
CA THR A 328 -6.21 0.88 -36.50
C THR A 328 -7.68 1.21 -36.68
N ASN A 329 -8.59 0.29 -36.33
CA ASN A 329 -10.04 0.52 -36.43
C ASN A 329 -10.46 1.17 -37.77
N LEU A 330 -9.99 0.60 -38.89
CA LEU A 330 -10.18 1.04 -40.28
C LEU A 330 -9.51 2.38 -40.68
N SER A 331 -8.90 3.10 -39.74
CA SER A 331 -8.13 4.32 -40.03
C SER A 331 -6.76 3.95 -40.61
N LYS A 332 -6.42 4.59 -41.74
CA LYS A 332 -5.19 4.33 -42.50
C LYS A 332 -3.98 4.98 -41.82
N GLY A 333 -2.99 4.17 -41.47
CA GLY A 333 -1.71 4.58 -40.90
C GLY A 333 -0.59 4.74 -41.94
N PRO A 334 0.68 4.83 -41.48
CA PRO A 334 1.85 4.95 -42.35
C PRO A 334 1.97 3.80 -43.34
N ILE A 335 2.63 4.08 -44.48
CA ILE A 335 2.85 3.09 -45.55
C ILE A 335 4.01 2.18 -45.17
N LEU A 336 3.79 0.88 -45.25
CA LEU A 336 4.78 -0.18 -45.04
C LEU A 336 5.45 -0.59 -46.35
N VAL A 337 4.63 -0.93 -47.34
CA VAL A 337 5.06 -1.44 -48.65
C VAL A 337 4.41 -0.58 -49.72
N ASN A 338 5.18 -0.22 -50.76
CA ASN A 338 4.70 0.56 -51.89
C ASN A 338 5.40 0.09 -53.17
N LEU A 339 4.79 -0.88 -53.84
CA LEU A 339 5.33 -1.54 -55.02
C LEU A 339 4.55 -1.07 -56.25
N LYS A 340 5.27 -0.78 -57.33
CA LYS A 340 4.71 -0.27 -58.59
C LYS A 340 5.33 -0.99 -59.76
N GLY A 341 4.53 -1.38 -60.73
CA GLY A 341 5.05 -1.96 -61.97
C GLY A 341 4.09 -2.99 -62.57
N THR A 342 4.61 -3.76 -63.52
CA THR A 342 3.94 -4.91 -64.13
C THR A 342 4.29 -6.23 -63.44
N GLU A 343 5.19 -6.20 -62.46
CA GLU A 343 5.54 -7.35 -61.64
C GLU A 343 4.31 -7.84 -60.86
N ARG A 344 4.26 -9.15 -60.63
CA ARG A 344 3.23 -9.84 -59.85
C ARG A 344 3.83 -10.64 -58.69
N GLU A 345 5.15 -10.71 -58.63
CA GLU A 345 5.91 -11.40 -57.60
C GLU A 345 7.11 -10.54 -57.19
N TRP A 346 7.30 -10.39 -55.88
CA TRP A 346 8.44 -9.68 -55.29
C TRP A 346 9.14 -10.58 -54.29
N ASN A 347 10.47 -10.53 -54.28
CA ASN A 347 11.33 -11.32 -53.40
C ASN A 347 12.04 -10.42 -52.37
N ARG A 348 12.56 -11.02 -51.29
CA ARG A 348 13.15 -10.36 -50.11
C ARG A 348 14.00 -9.11 -50.38
N LYS A 349 14.86 -9.10 -51.42
CA LYS A 349 15.72 -7.95 -51.76
C LYS A 349 14.95 -6.65 -52.05
N SER A 350 13.69 -6.77 -52.46
CA SER A 350 12.80 -5.65 -52.82
C SER A 350 11.77 -5.32 -51.74
N LEU A 351 11.78 -6.04 -50.62
CA LEU A 351 10.77 -5.96 -49.57
C LEU A 351 11.38 -5.38 -48.27
N PRO A 352 10.64 -4.53 -47.56
CA PRO A 352 11.13 -3.94 -46.32
C PRO A 352 10.96 -4.89 -45.14
N LYS A 353 11.93 -4.83 -44.21
CA LYS A 353 11.73 -5.27 -42.82
C LYS A 353 11.07 -4.13 -42.05
N PHE A 354 10.05 -4.43 -41.24
CA PHE A 354 9.33 -3.41 -40.46
C PHE A 354 8.95 -3.90 -39.06
N GLU A 355 8.80 -2.97 -38.12
CA GLU A 355 8.39 -3.26 -36.73
C GLU A 355 6.88 -3.11 -36.59
N PHE A 356 6.19 -4.14 -36.09
CA PHE A 356 4.77 -4.06 -35.77
C PHE A 356 4.56 -4.01 -34.25
N ASP A 357 3.97 -2.91 -33.80
CA ASP A 357 3.62 -2.67 -32.39
C ASP A 357 2.09 -2.79 -32.22
N THR A 358 1.66 -3.88 -31.60
CA THR A 358 0.24 -4.19 -31.36
C THR A 358 -0.44 -3.23 -30.39
N LYS A 359 0.32 -2.38 -29.69
CA LYS A 359 -0.23 -1.25 -28.92
C LYS A 359 -0.83 -0.18 -29.83
N LYS A 360 -0.26 0.01 -31.03
CA LYS A 360 -0.62 1.10 -31.95
C LYS A 360 -1.54 0.63 -33.07
N PHE A 361 -1.29 -0.57 -33.60
CA PHE A 361 -1.93 -1.08 -34.80
C PHE A 361 -2.42 -2.50 -34.55
N ASN A 362 -3.60 -2.83 -35.06
CA ASN A 362 -4.11 -4.20 -35.09
C ASN A 362 -4.24 -4.74 -36.52
N LEU A 363 -4.38 -3.86 -37.51
CA LEU A 363 -4.66 -4.24 -38.88
C LEU A 363 -3.50 -3.94 -39.84
N LEU A 364 -3.39 -4.73 -40.91
CA LEU A 364 -2.71 -4.37 -42.15
C LEU A 364 -3.76 -4.02 -43.20
N LYS A 365 -3.71 -2.80 -43.73
CA LYS A 365 -4.58 -2.36 -44.84
C LYS A 365 -3.86 -2.52 -46.17
N ILE A 366 -4.42 -3.32 -47.06
CA ILE A 366 -3.84 -3.69 -48.35
C ILE A 366 -4.69 -3.07 -49.45
N CYS A 367 -4.08 -2.21 -50.26
CA CYS A 367 -4.72 -1.54 -51.39
C CYS A 367 -3.97 -1.88 -52.68
N LEU A 368 -4.66 -2.46 -53.66
CA LEU A 368 -4.17 -2.68 -55.02
C LEU A 368 -4.98 -1.81 -55.99
N GLN A 369 -4.28 -1.04 -56.81
CA GLN A 369 -4.88 -0.12 -57.77
C GLN A 369 -4.26 -0.31 -59.16
N GLU A 370 -5.07 -0.18 -60.20
CA GLU A 370 -4.57 -0.02 -61.57
C GLU A 370 -4.16 1.43 -61.81
N ASN A 371 -3.02 1.64 -62.47
CA ASN A 371 -2.65 2.94 -63.00
C ASN A 371 -2.87 2.95 -64.51
N ASP A 372 -4.02 3.44 -64.95
CA ASP A 372 -4.23 3.81 -66.34
C ASP A 372 -3.42 5.07 -66.66
N GLY A 373 -2.42 4.89 -67.52
CA GLY A 373 -1.50 5.94 -67.89
C GLY A 373 -1.58 6.28 -69.37
N VAL A 374 -2.56 7.09 -69.78
CA VAL A 374 -2.47 7.91 -71.01
C VAL A 374 -3.16 9.29 -70.80
N PHE A 375 -2.33 10.33 -70.66
CA PHE A 375 -2.58 11.79 -70.79
C PHE A 375 -3.45 12.60 -69.77
N CYS A 376 -2.76 13.53 -69.10
CA CYS A 376 -3.08 14.92 -68.69
C CYS A 376 -4.47 15.40 -68.20
N PHE A 377 -5.50 14.58 -68.05
CA PHE A 377 -6.72 14.98 -67.33
C PHE A 377 -7.17 13.86 -66.39
N GLY A 378 -6.88 14.03 -65.10
CA GLY A 378 -7.42 13.25 -63.97
C GLY A 378 -7.56 11.74 -64.19
N SER A 379 -6.49 10.97 -63.96
CA SER A 379 -6.58 9.51 -63.99
C SER A 379 -7.56 9.00 -62.92
N LYS A 380 -8.64 8.34 -63.36
CA LYS A 380 -9.41 7.44 -62.49
C LYS A 380 -8.46 6.32 -62.08
N LYS A 381 -8.29 6.14 -60.77
CA LYS A 381 -7.58 4.99 -60.20
C LYS A 381 -8.63 3.96 -59.90
N ASP A 382 -8.72 2.92 -60.72
CA ASP A 382 -9.62 1.83 -60.44
C ASP A 382 -9.03 0.99 -59.30
N ILE A 383 -9.77 0.93 -58.20
CA ILE A 383 -9.39 0.15 -57.02
C ILE A 383 -9.71 -1.30 -57.33
N ILE A 384 -8.66 -2.10 -57.46
CA ILE A 384 -8.77 -3.52 -57.75
C ILE A 384 -9.09 -4.30 -56.47
N LEU A 385 -8.40 -3.97 -55.36
CA LEU A 385 -8.57 -4.60 -54.05
C LEU A 385 -8.34 -3.55 -52.96
N ASP A 386 -9.25 -3.47 -51.99
CA ASP A 386 -9.08 -2.67 -50.77
C ASP A 386 -9.61 -3.46 -49.59
N THR A 387 -8.70 -4.08 -48.83
CA THR A 387 -9.04 -4.96 -47.71
C THR A 387 -8.20 -4.63 -46.49
N ALA A 388 -8.70 -5.01 -45.32
CA ALA A 388 -7.99 -4.90 -44.06
C ALA A 388 -7.91 -6.28 -43.42
N TYR A 389 -6.74 -6.63 -42.90
CA TYR A 389 -6.48 -7.91 -42.27
C TYR A 389 -6.09 -7.71 -40.82
N ASP A 390 -6.71 -8.47 -39.93
CA ASP A 390 -6.36 -8.48 -38.52
C ASP A 390 -5.07 -9.26 -38.31
N PHE A 391 -3.97 -8.53 -38.13
CA PHE A 391 -2.63 -9.09 -37.99
C PHE A 391 -2.30 -9.40 -36.52
N LEU A 392 -3.16 -8.97 -35.59
CA LEU A 392 -2.98 -9.18 -34.17
C LEU A 392 -2.90 -10.68 -33.79
N PRO A 393 -3.80 -11.58 -34.24
CA PRO A 393 -3.71 -13.01 -33.89
C PRO A 393 -2.45 -13.68 -34.43
N VAL A 394 -1.95 -13.21 -35.57
CA VAL A 394 -0.74 -13.75 -36.22
C VAL A 394 0.50 -13.41 -35.39
N LEU A 395 0.63 -12.15 -34.97
CA LEU A 395 1.77 -11.72 -34.16
C LEU A 395 1.75 -12.34 -32.76
N GLU A 396 0.58 -12.43 -32.13
CA GLU A 396 0.43 -13.03 -30.81
C GLU A 396 0.62 -14.55 -30.81
N GLY A 397 0.35 -15.21 -31.93
CA GLY A 397 0.58 -16.64 -32.12
C GLY A 397 2.02 -17.03 -32.46
N ALA A 398 2.91 -16.06 -32.73
CA ALA A 398 4.27 -16.34 -33.20
C ALA A 398 5.17 -17.05 -32.17
N GLY A 399 4.82 -16.99 -30.88
CA GLY A 399 5.58 -17.59 -29.78
C GLY A 399 6.97 -16.97 -29.58
N GLU A 400 7.71 -17.44 -28.58
CA GLU A 400 8.99 -16.83 -28.18
C GLU A 400 10.12 -17.02 -29.20
N HIS A 401 10.01 -17.97 -30.13
CA HIS A 401 11.05 -18.28 -31.13
C HIS A 401 10.78 -17.63 -32.50
N GLY A 402 9.71 -16.84 -32.61
CA GLY A 402 9.25 -16.33 -33.90
C GLY A 402 8.59 -17.42 -34.74
N SER A 403 7.93 -17.00 -35.83
CA SER A 403 7.18 -17.90 -36.69
C SER A 403 7.29 -17.51 -38.16
N LYS A 404 7.18 -18.51 -39.04
CA LYS A 404 6.94 -18.25 -40.45
C LYS A 404 5.52 -17.74 -40.63
N VAL A 405 5.36 -16.66 -41.37
CA VAL A 405 4.06 -16.08 -41.73
C VAL A 405 3.78 -16.38 -43.20
N SER A 406 2.56 -16.81 -43.49
CA SER A 406 2.12 -17.16 -44.84
C SER A 406 0.62 -16.86 -44.96
N GLU A 407 0.30 -15.58 -45.11
CA GLU A 407 -1.08 -15.09 -45.15
C GLU A 407 -1.57 -14.87 -46.59
N CYS A 408 -2.82 -15.26 -46.86
CA CYS A 408 -3.47 -15.07 -48.15
C CYS A 408 -4.68 -14.15 -47.99
N PHE A 409 -4.71 -13.06 -48.75
CA PHE A 409 -5.79 -12.07 -48.76
C PHE A 409 -6.59 -12.24 -50.04
N GLU A 410 -7.89 -12.42 -49.93
CA GLU A 410 -8.76 -12.67 -51.06
C GLU A 410 -9.87 -11.62 -51.15
N GLN A 411 -10.11 -11.10 -52.35
CA GLN A 411 -11.28 -10.27 -52.64
C GLN A 411 -11.83 -10.64 -54.02
N THR A 412 -13.16 -10.73 -54.12
CA THR A 412 -13.85 -10.94 -55.40
C THR A 412 -14.25 -9.58 -55.97
N SER A 413 -13.73 -9.25 -57.14
CA SER A 413 -14.09 -8.06 -57.92
C SER A 413 -15.08 -8.45 -59.01
N GLU A 414 -16.05 -7.57 -59.29
CA GLU A 414 -17.01 -7.73 -60.39
C GLU A 414 -16.32 -7.72 -61.77
N ILE A 415 -15.14 -7.10 -61.88
CA ILE A 415 -14.42 -6.88 -63.14
C ILE A 415 -13.31 -7.92 -63.36
N HIS A 416 -12.57 -8.28 -62.30
CA HIS A 416 -11.38 -9.15 -62.41
C HIS A 416 -11.56 -10.52 -61.76
N GLY A 417 -12.74 -10.83 -61.22
CA GLY A 417 -12.97 -12.08 -60.51
C GLY A 417 -12.22 -12.15 -59.17
N LYS A 418 -11.79 -13.35 -58.79
CA LYS A 418 -11.20 -13.64 -57.48
C LYS A 418 -9.69 -13.36 -57.49
N ILE A 419 -9.29 -12.28 -56.82
CA ILE A 419 -7.89 -11.86 -56.68
C ILE A 419 -7.37 -12.31 -55.32
N ARG A 420 -6.15 -12.86 -55.31
CA ARG A 420 -5.44 -13.27 -54.09
C ARG A 420 -4.09 -12.58 -53.99
N ILE A 421 -3.75 -12.12 -52.79
CA ILE A 421 -2.42 -11.61 -52.46
C ILE A 421 -1.85 -12.53 -51.41
N HIS A 422 -0.67 -13.09 -51.65
CA HIS A 422 0.05 -13.91 -50.68
C HIS A 422 1.21 -13.11 -50.10
N LEU A 423 1.29 -13.06 -48.77
CA LEU A 423 2.43 -12.50 -48.03
C LEU A 423 3.13 -13.65 -47.30
N HIS A 424 4.38 -13.89 -47.67
CA HIS A 424 5.25 -14.83 -46.98
C HIS A 424 6.41 -14.09 -46.31
N GLY A 425 6.74 -14.51 -45.10
CA GLY A 425 7.85 -13.93 -44.37
C GLY A 425 8.16 -14.66 -43.06
N PHE A 426 8.93 -13.99 -42.23
CA PHE A 426 9.26 -14.44 -40.89
C PHE A 426 9.00 -13.34 -39.87
N ILE A 427 8.31 -13.69 -38.79
CA ILE A 427 8.11 -12.85 -37.62
C ILE A 427 9.24 -13.21 -36.65
N GLU A 428 10.09 -12.23 -36.34
CA GLU A 428 11.12 -12.40 -35.31
C GLU A 428 10.50 -12.57 -33.92
N SER A 429 11.23 -13.16 -32.98
CA SER A 429 10.82 -13.33 -31.59
C SER A 429 10.18 -12.05 -31.02
N PRO A 430 8.86 -12.04 -30.74
CA PRO A 430 8.18 -10.84 -30.29
C PRO A 430 8.58 -10.48 -28.86
N ASN A 431 9.00 -9.24 -28.67
CA ASN A 431 9.25 -8.66 -27.35
C ASN A 431 7.94 -8.30 -26.65
N ILE A 432 7.98 -8.31 -25.32
CA ILE A 432 6.86 -7.84 -24.51
C ILE A 432 6.68 -6.33 -24.70
N GLY A 433 5.47 -5.92 -25.07
CA GLY A 433 5.06 -4.53 -25.08
C GLY A 433 4.35 -4.16 -23.77
N ALA A 434 3.68 -3.01 -23.75
CA ALA A 434 2.94 -2.58 -22.58
C ALA A 434 1.65 -3.39 -22.35
N CYS A 435 1.18 -3.43 -21.10
CA CYS A 435 -0.14 -3.98 -20.79
C CYS A 435 -1.19 -2.87 -20.93
N LEU A 436 -2.11 -3.04 -21.89
CA LEU A 436 -3.27 -2.16 -22.08
C LEU A 436 -4.49 -2.79 -21.45
N LEU A 437 -5.14 -2.09 -20.52
CA LEU A 437 -6.31 -2.58 -19.78
C LEU A 437 -7.44 -1.55 -19.83
N PHE A 438 -8.65 -2.03 -20.10
CA PHE A 438 -9.84 -1.22 -20.27
C PHE A 438 -10.89 -1.62 -19.24
N LEU A 439 -11.32 -0.62 -18.46
CA LEU A 439 -12.27 -0.79 -17.38
C LEU A 439 -13.69 -1.03 -17.88
N GLN A 440 -14.29 -2.11 -17.39
CA GLN A 440 -15.72 -2.34 -17.41
C GLN A 440 -16.23 -2.31 -15.97
N SER A 441 -16.89 -1.21 -15.60
CA SER A 441 -17.33 -0.97 -14.24
C SER A 441 -18.46 -1.91 -13.81
N GLY A 442 -18.24 -2.64 -12.70
CA GLY A 442 -19.31 -3.28 -11.95
C GLY A 442 -20.15 -2.27 -11.15
N ARG A 443 -21.19 -2.79 -10.49
CA ARG A 443 -22.06 -2.03 -9.58
C ARG A 443 -21.61 -2.23 -8.14
N PHE A 444 -21.88 -1.23 -7.30
CA PHE A 444 -21.73 -1.36 -5.86
C PHE A 444 -22.95 -2.03 -5.27
N ASP A 445 -22.70 -3.06 -4.45
CA ASP A 445 -23.69 -3.75 -3.66
C ASP A 445 -23.35 -3.57 -2.18
N ILE A 446 -24.38 -3.45 -1.34
CA ILE A 446 -24.21 -3.40 0.12
C ILE A 446 -24.20 -4.84 0.63
N CYS A 447 -23.12 -5.22 1.32
CA CYS A 447 -22.99 -6.56 1.90
C CYS A 447 -22.38 -6.52 3.31
N ASN A 448 -22.65 -7.57 4.08
CA ASN A 448 -22.01 -7.79 5.37
C ASN A 448 -20.71 -8.59 5.14
N MET A 449 -19.56 -7.92 5.26
CA MET A 449 -18.26 -8.58 5.19
C MET A 449 -17.74 -8.85 6.61
N PRO A 450 -17.64 -10.12 7.05
CA PRO A 450 -17.04 -10.45 8.34
C PRO A 450 -15.60 -9.93 8.43
N LEU A 451 -15.30 -9.18 9.49
CA LEU A 451 -13.97 -8.58 9.68
C LEU A 451 -12.89 -9.63 9.99
N GLN A 452 -13.27 -10.81 10.50
CA GLN A 452 -12.35 -11.91 10.81
C GLN A 452 -12.09 -12.84 9.61
N ALA A 453 -12.69 -12.57 8.45
CA ALA A 453 -12.54 -13.41 7.27
C ALA A 453 -11.35 -12.97 6.42
N ASP A 454 -10.16 -13.46 6.75
CA ASP A 454 -8.90 -13.18 6.02
C ASP A 454 -9.01 -13.44 4.51
N ARG A 455 -9.76 -14.48 4.10
CA ARG A 455 -9.98 -14.79 2.68
C ARG A 455 -10.71 -13.68 1.93
N LEU A 456 -11.53 -12.88 2.62
CA LEU A 456 -12.31 -11.81 2.01
C LEU A 456 -11.53 -10.51 1.91
N TRP A 457 -10.76 -10.17 2.95
CA TRP A 457 -10.04 -8.90 3.05
C TRP A 457 -8.60 -8.98 2.56
N GLY A 458 -8.02 -10.17 2.49
CA GLY A 458 -6.59 -10.36 2.24
C GLY A 458 -5.74 -9.92 3.44
N PRO A 459 -4.45 -9.61 3.24
CA PRO A 459 -3.51 -9.24 4.30
C PRO A 459 -3.67 -7.77 4.77
N ILE A 460 -4.90 -7.36 5.07
CA ILE A 460 -5.23 -6.03 5.59
C ILE A 460 -5.40 -6.13 7.11
N PRO A 461 -4.67 -5.32 7.92
CA PRO A 461 -4.96 -5.22 9.34
C PRO A 461 -6.31 -4.53 9.54
N LEU A 462 -7.28 -5.25 10.09
CA LEU A 462 -8.59 -4.70 10.42
C LEU A 462 -8.72 -4.43 11.92
N PRO A 463 -9.47 -3.38 12.31
CA PRO A 463 -9.75 -3.12 13.71
C PRO A 463 -10.61 -4.24 14.29
N GLN A 464 -10.37 -4.55 15.56
CA GLN A 464 -11.18 -5.51 16.30
C GLN A 464 -12.30 -4.78 17.03
N ILE A 465 -13.53 -4.97 16.57
CA ILE A 465 -14.71 -4.27 17.10
C ILE A 465 -15.62 -5.30 17.77
N GLN A 466 -16.20 -4.93 18.92
CA GLN A 466 -17.05 -5.81 19.73
C GLN A 466 -18.40 -6.08 19.05
N ASP A 467 -18.94 -5.08 18.34
CA ASP A 467 -20.21 -5.17 17.61
C ASP A 467 -19.99 -5.07 16.09
N THR A 468 -20.19 -6.20 15.41
CA THR A 468 -20.10 -6.32 13.93
C THR A 468 -21.47 -6.34 13.25
N THR A 469 -22.57 -6.22 14.01
CA THR A 469 -23.93 -6.45 13.49
C THR A 469 -24.38 -5.41 12.46
N GLU A 470 -23.68 -4.27 12.37
CA GLU A 470 -23.96 -3.18 11.42
C GLU A 470 -22.75 -2.77 10.53
N THR A 471 -21.73 -3.61 10.38
CA THR A 471 -20.59 -3.27 9.48
C THR A 471 -20.95 -3.55 8.01
N HIS A 472 -21.89 -2.76 7.48
CA HIS A 472 -22.24 -2.78 6.07
C HIS A 472 -21.08 -2.22 5.24
N CYS A 473 -20.64 -3.01 4.26
CA CYS A 473 -19.63 -2.65 3.30
C CYS A 473 -20.29 -2.39 1.94
N SER A 474 -19.90 -1.32 1.25
CA SER A 474 -20.22 -1.13 -0.17
C SER A 474 -19.10 -1.77 -0.99
N VAL A 475 -19.45 -2.71 -1.87
CA VAL A 475 -18.48 -3.53 -2.62
C VAL A 475 -18.84 -3.57 -4.10
N ALA A 476 -17.86 -3.28 -4.96
CA ALA A 476 -17.99 -3.46 -6.41
C ALA A 476 -16.83 -4.29 -6.95
N SER A 477 -17.08 -5.10 -7.98
CA SER A 477 -16.04 -5.81 -8.73
C SER A 477 -16.04 -5.34 -10.19
N HIS A 478 -14.92 -4.78 -10.64
CA HIS A 478 -14.76 -4.23 -11.98
C HIS A 478 -13.86 -5.12 -12.82
N SER A 479 -14.25 -5.34 -14.07
CA SER A 479 -13.53 -6.17 -15.02
C SER A 479 -12.54 -5.33 -15.83
N LEU A 480 -11.31 -5.83 -16.01
CA LEU A 480 -10.28 -5.17 -16.80
C LEU A 480 -9.96 -6.06 -18.00
N LEU A 481 -10.38 -5.60 -19.18
CA LEU A 481 -10.18 -6.29 -20.45
C LEU A 481 -8.88 -5.81 -21.10
N ASN A 482 -8.10 -6.70 -21.72
CA ASN A 482 -6.91 -6.29 -22.46
C ASN A 482 -7.25 -5.73 -23.87
N HIS A 483 -6.21 -5.42 -24.66
CA HIS A 483 -6.35 -4.96 -26.04
C HIS A 483 -6.99 -5.96 -27.00
N THR A 484 -7.07 -7.25 -26.62
CA THR A 484 -7.79 -8.28 -27.37
C THR A 484 -9.23 -8.50 -26.90
N GLY A 485 -9.68 -7.72 -25.90
CA GLY A 485 -11.02 -7.83 -25.31
C GLY A 485 -11.17 -8.98 -24.30
N ARG A 486 -10.09 -9.66 -23.92
CA ARG A 486 -10.10 -10.74 -22.94
C ARG A 486 -10.05 -10.18 -21.52
N LEU A 487 -10.86 -10.75 -20.61
CA LEU A 487 -10.75 -10.48 -19.17
C LEU A 487 -9.42 -10.99 -18.63
N VAL A 488 -8.64 -10.08 -18.03
CA VAL A 488 -7.34 -10.42 -17.42
C VAL A 488 -7.39 -10.23 -15.91
N PHE A 489 -7.86 -9.07 -15.47
CA PHE A 489 -7.91 -8.72 -14.05
C PHE A 489 -9.33 -8.39 -13.61
N THR A 490 -9.61 -8.66 -12.34
CA THR A 490 -10.79 -8.12 -11.64
C THR A 490 -10.30 -7.25 -10.49
N CYS A 491 -10.69 -5.98 -10.49
CA CYS A 491 -10.43 -5.08 -9.37
C CYS A 491 -11.67 -4.98 -8.51
N ARG A 492 -11.59 -5.38 -7.24
CA ARG A 492 -12.67 -5.22 -6.27
C ARG A 492 -12.40 -4.02 -5.39
N VAL A 493 -13.35 -3.10 -5.30
CA VAL A 493 -13.30 -1.93 -4.41
C VAL A 493 -14.27 -2.14 -3.26
N ILE A 494 -13.81 -1.92 -2.03
CA ILE A 494 -14.57 -2.11 -0.79
C ILE A 494 -14.51 -0.82 0.01
N HIS A 495 -15.65 -0.37 0.52
CA HIS A 495 -15.76 0.76 1.46
C HIS A 495 -16.51 0.34 2.72
N CYS A 496 -15.93 0.62 3.88
CA CYS A 496 -16.56 0.45 5.18
C CYS A 496 -16.31 1.71 6.03
N PRO A 497 -17.22 2.71 5.97
CA PRO A 497 -17.08 3.96 6.72
C PRO A 497 -17.00 3.77 8.24
N LYS A 498 -17.74 2.80 8.80
CA LYS A 498 -17.79 2.53 10.26
C LYS A 498 -16.41 2.19 10.84
N ILE A 499 -15.54 1.56 10.05
CA ILE A 499 -14.18 1.18 10.47
C ILE A 499 -13.10 2.04 9.80
N LEU A 500 -13.52 3.13 9.12
CA LEU A 500 -12.66 4.03 8.36
C LEU A 500 -11.79 3.35 7.27
N MET A 501 -12.26 2.23 6.72
CA MET A 501 -11.49 1.43 5.77
C MET A 501 -12.04 1.52 4.34
N SER A 502 -11.11 1.63 3.39
CA SER A 502 -11.34 1.40 1.97
C SER A 502 -10.22 0.51 1.46
N ALA A 503 -10.56 -0.46 0.61
CA ALA A 503 -9.62 -1.40 0.05
C ALA A 503 -9.84 -1.60 -1.45
N VAL A 504 -8.76 -1.90 -2.15
CA VAL A 504 -8.74 -2.33 -3.55
C VAL A 504 -8.05 -3.68 -3.59
N HIS A 505 -8.74 -4.70 -4.07
CA HIS A 505 -8.14 -6.00 -4.36
C HIS A 505 -7.96 -6.15 -5.86
N VAL A 506 -6.80 -6.62 -6.28
CA VAL A 506 -6.51 -6.92 -7.69
C VAL A 506 -6.36 -8.42 -7.83
N PHE A 507 -7.30 -9.03 -8.55
CA PHE A 507 -7.31 -10.45 -8.86
C PHE A 507 -6.79 -10.68 -10.27
N TYR A 508 -5.83 -11.59 -10.41
CA TYR A 508 -5.51 -12.23 -11.68
C TYR A 508 -6.21 -13.58 -11.70
N GLN A 509 -7.11 -13.78 -12.68
CA GLN A 509 -8.06 -14.89 -12.66
C GLN A 509 -8.89 -14.88 -11.35
N ASP A 510 -8.83 -15.95 -10.56
CA ASP A 510 -9.51 -16.11 -9.26
C ASP A 510 -8.56 -15.86 -8.06
N LYS A 511 -7.31 -15.47 -8.30
CA LYS A 511 -6.28 -15.33 -7.25
C LYS A 511 -5.94 -13.87 -7.01
N MET A 512 -5.96 -13.47 -5.74
CA MET A 512 -5.59 -12.11 -5.32
C MET A 512 -4.08 -11.90 -5.47
N ALA A 513 -3.67 -11.02 -6.38
CA ALA A 513 -2.27 -10.77 -6.71
C ALA A 513 -1.71 -9.54 -5.97
N ALA A 514 -2.52 -8.50 -5.79
CA ALA A 514 -2.17 -7.31 -5.06
C ALA A 514 -3.36 -6.77 -4.25
N VAL A 515 -3.04 -6.01 -3.19
CA VAL A 515 -4.03 -5.33 -2.35
C VAL A 515 -3.56 -3.91 -2.08
N ALA A 516 -4.47 -2.95 -2.13
CA ALA A 516 -4.25 -1.62 -1.59
C ALA A 516 -5.29 -1.33 -0.50
N HIS A 517 -4.90 -0.67 0.58
CA HIS A 517 -5.82 -0.29 1.64
C HIS A 517 -5.43 1.01 2.33
N LEU A 518 -6.42 1.66 2.94
CA LEU A 518 -6.16 2.84 3.75
C LEU A 518 -5.27 2.50 4.95
N ILE A 519 -4.32 3.39 5.21
CA ILE A 519 -3.49 3.41 6.41
C ILE A 519 -3.57 4.79 7.05
N GLY A 520 -3.35 4.85 8.36
CA GLY A 520 -3.52 6.07 9.14
C GLY A 520 -2.31 6.38 10.01
N SER A 521 -2.61 7.08 11.11
CA SER A 521 -1.65 7.42 12.15
C SER A 521 -1.03 6.19 12.81
N ASP A 522 -1.66 5.02 12.71
CA ASP A 522 -1.12 3.76 13.19
C ASP A 522 0.22 3.39 12.51
N GLN A 523 0.37 3.69 11.21
CA GLN A 523 1.53 3.22 10.41
C GLN A 523 2.48 4.32 9.95
N LEU A 524 2.03 5.57 9.84
CA LEU A 524 2.88 6.69 9.38
C LEU A 524 3.11 7.74 10.46
N PRO A 525 4.32 8.30 10.56
CA PRO A 525 4.63 9.40 11.46
C PRO A 525 4.01 10.72 10.98
N LEU A 526 3.90 11.68 11.89
CA LEU A 526 3.64 13.08 11.52
C LEU A 526 4.86 13.70 10.84
N PRO A 527 4.66 14.70 9.96
CA PRO A 527 5.77 15.47 9.38
C PRO A 527 6.70 16.12 10.41
N SER A 528 6.18 16.43 11.61
CA SER A 528 6.93 17.03 12.72
C SER A 528 7.73 16.02 13.55
N GLN A 529 7.62 14.72 13.27
CA GLN A 529 8.31 13.65 14.01
C GLN A 529 9.53 13.09 13.28
N VAL A 530 9.83 13.59 12.09
CA VAL A 530 11.01 13.17 11.28
C VAL A 530 11.82 14.40 10.84
N HIS A 531 13.14 14.27 10.78
CA HIS A 531 14.01 15.35 10.30
C HIS A 531 13.85 15.59 8.79
N ASN A 532 13.69 14.52 8.01
CA ASN A 532 13.67 14.60 6.54
C ASN A 532 12.40 13.94 5.96
N GLN A 533 11.46 14.78 5.52
CA GLN A 533 10.19 14.37 4.90
C GLN A 533 10.36 13.84 3.46
N GLU A 534 11.50 14.05 2.81
CA GLU A 534 11.78 13.47 1.48
C GLU A 534 12.19 12.00 1.60
N LYS A 535 12.82 11.63 2.72
CA LYS A 535 13.26 10.26 3.01
C LYS A 535 12.24 9.44 3.79
N CYS A 536 11.32 10.10 4.50
CA CYS A 536 10.29 9.44 5.29
C CYS A 536 8.90 9.80 4.79
N VAL A 537 8.12 8.76 4.45
CA VAL A 537 6.70 8.95 4.15
C VAL A 537 6.00 9.39 5.44
N THR A 538 5.28 10.50 5.38
CA THR A 538 4.57 11.07 6.52
C THR A 538 3.10 11.31 6.18
N LEU A 539 2.27 11.45 7.20
CA LEU A 539 0.84 11.68 7.04
C LEU A 539 0.36 12.74 8.03
N ASN A 540 -0.33 13.77 7.55
CA ASN A 540 -1.00 14.76 8.38
C ASN A 540 -2.53 14.76 8.17
N PRO A 541 -3.28 13.98 8.98
CA PRO A 541 -4.74 13.91 8.86
C PRO A 541 -5.44 15.26 9.09
N LYS A 542 -4.88 16.13 9.96
CA LYS A 542 -5.44 17.48 10.19
C LYS A 542 -5.44 18.32 8.91
N LYS A 543 -4.48 18.11 8.00
CA LYS A 543 -4.42 18.76 6.68
C LYS A 543 -5.29 18.08 5.61
N GLY A 544 -6.13 17.12 6.01
CA GLY A 544 -6.95 16.34 5.09
C GLY A 544 -6.15 15.37 4.21
N GLU A 545 -4.91 15.03 4.60
CA GLU A 545 -4.11 14.02 3.90
C GLU A 545 -4.64 12.62 4.20
N ARG A 546 -4.62 11.76 3.17
CA ARG A 546 -4.99 10.34 3.25
C ARG A 546 -3.91 9.51 2.60
N ALA A 547 -3.64 8.33 3.17
CA ALA A 547 -2.61 7.43 2.71
C ALA A 547 -3.17 6.05 2.38
N ILE A 548 -2.64 5.43 1.33
CA ILE A 548 -2.94 4.08 0.89
C ILE A 548 -1.64 3.29 0.80
N LEU A 549 -1.61 2.12 1.43
CA LEU A 549 -0.53 1.15 1.32
C LEU A 549 -0.89 0.09 0.27
N ILE A 550 0.03 -0.18 -0.65
CA ILE A 550 -0.08 -1.24 -1.65
C ILE A 550 0.83 -2.39 -1.24
N LYS A 551 0.31 -3.62 -1.26
CA LYS A 551 1.00 -4.86 -0.91
C LYS A 551 0.96 -5.85 -2.08
N ASN A 552 2.01 -6.65 -2.22
CA ASN A 552 2.10 -7.78 -3.13
C ASN A 552 2.61 -9.04 -2.42
N HIS A 553 2.89 -10.10 -3.19
CA HIS A 553 3.37 -11.38 -2.68
C HIS A 553 4.68 -11.31 -1.86
N SER A 554 5.47 -10.26 -2.03
CA SER A 554 6.77 -10.08 -1.35
C SER A 554 6.68 -9.20 -0.10
N GLY A 555 5.67 -8.34 0.01
CA GLY A 555 5.59 -7.37 1.09
C GLY A 555 4.85 -6.10 0.72
N ASP A 556 5.22 -5.01 1.40
CA ASP A 556 4.75 -3.67 1.10
C ASP A 556 5.46 -3.14 -0.16
N TRP A 557 4.69 -2.78 -1.19
CA TRP A 557 5.19 -2.40 -2.51
C TRP A 557 5.39 -0.88 -2.63
N GLY A 558 4.42 -0.11 -2.15
CA GLY A 558 4.45 1.35 -2.28
C GLY A 558 3.39 2.02 -1.42
N ILE A 559 3.62 3.29 -1.09
CA ILE A 559 2.68 4.12 -0.32
C ILE A 559 2.30 5.34 -1.16
N LEU A 560 1.00 5.60 -1.25
CA LEU A 560 0.44 6.77 -1.93
C LEU A 560 -0.22 7.68 -0.89
N VAL A 561 0.23 8.93 -0.80
CA VAL A 561 -0.37 9.96 0.06
C VAL A 561 -1.01 11.01 -0.82
N GLY A 562 -2.22 11.45 -0.50
CA GLY A 562 -2.94 12.46 -1.28
C GLY A 562 -3.69 13.46 -0.42
N LYS A 563 -3.83 14.67 -0.95
CA LYS A 563 -4.66 15.74 -0.38
C LYS A 563 -5.32 16.57 -1.46
N TRP A 564 -6.44 17.19 -1.10
CA TRP A 564 -7.08 18.16 -1.96
C TRP A 564 -6.50 19.55 -1.72
N ASP A 565 -6.16 20.27 -2.80
CA ASP A 565 -5.53 21.59 -2.72
C ASP A 565 -6.26 22.60 -3.62
N GLY A 566 -6.17 23.88 -3.26
CA GLY A 566 -6.68 24.99 -4.06
C GLY A 566 -8.21 25.11 -4.15
N TYR A 567 -8.98 24.36 -3.36
CA TYR A 567 -10.43 24.52 -3.29
C TYR A 567 -10.79 25.89 -2.69
N LYS A 568 -11.72 26.60 -3.33
CA LYS A 568 -12.29 27.86 -2.85
C LYS A 568 -13.78 27.85 -3.11
N ARG A 569 -14.59 28.05 -2.06
CA ARG A 569 -16.03 28.13 -2.21
C ARG A 569 -16.41 29.39 -3.00
N GLY A 570 -17.28 29.23 -4.00
CA GLY A 570 -17.89 30.39 -4.66
C GLY A 570 -18.90 31.07 -3.75
N VAL A 571 -18.85 32.39 -3.67
CA VAL A 571 -19.80 33.20 -2.89
C VAL A 571 -20.74 33.91 -3.86
N ALA A 572 -22.04 33.66 -3.73
CA ALA A 572 -23.05 34.32 -4.54
C ALA A 572 -23.02 35.84 -4.32
N GLY A 573 -23.26 36.61 -5.39
CA GLY A 573 -23.45 38.05 -5.26
C GLY A 573 -24.77 38.37 -4.58
N ILE A 574 -24.85 39.50 -3.89
CA ILE A 574 -26.10 40.00 -3.33
C ILE A 574 -26.70 40.98 -4.35
N PRO A 575 -27.89 40.71 -4.90
CA PRO A 575 -28.58 41.66 -5.77
C PRO A 575 -28.81 42.99 -5.06
N GLY A 576 -28.64 44.10 -5.77
CA GLY A 576 -28.90 45.42 -5.20
C GLY A 576 -30.38 45.60 -4.87
N THR A 577 -30.67 46.25 -3.75
CA THR A 577 -32.03 46.71 -3.41
C THR A 577 -32.09 48.23 -3.47
N LYS A 578 -33.29 48.81 -3.33
CA LYS A 578 -33.48 50.27 -3.37
C LYS A 578 -32.65 51.03 -2.30
N HIS A 579 -32.23 50.34 -1.24
CA HIS A 579 -31.47 50.90 -0.12
C HIS A 579 -30.02 50.37 -0.02
N HIS A 580 -29.63 49.36 -0.81
CA HIS A 580 -28.29 48.75 -0.76
C HIS A 580 -27.72 48.47 -2.14
N LEU A 581 -26.45 48.86 -2.35
CA LEU A 581 -25.71 48.58 -3.58
C LEU A 581 -25.49 47.07 -3.76
N ALA A 582 -25.58 46.62 -5.01
CA ALA A 582 -25.29 45.23 -5.38
C ALA A 582 -23.84 44.86 -5.02
N ARG A 583 -23.65 43.67 -4.44
CA ARG A 583 -22.31 43.11 -4.18
C ARG A 583 -22.02 42.01 -5.19
N ARG A 584 -20.91 42.14 -5.91
CA ARG A 584 -20.48 41.12 -6.88
C ARG A 584 -20.03 39.86 -6.15
N GLY A 585 -20.50 38.70 -6.60
CA GLY A 585 -20.08 37.40 -6.07
C GLY A 585 -18.60 37.11 -6.36
N LYS A 586 -17.98 36.26 -5.54
CA LYS A 586 -16.62 35.77 -5.74
C LYS A 586 -16.67 34.40 -6.42
N PRO A 587 -16.01 34.19 -7.58
CA PRO A 587 -15.97 32.89 -8.23
C PRO A 587 -15.22 31.88 -7.36
N GLY A 588 -15.75 30.65 -7.29
CA GLY A 588 -15.09 29.54 -6.61
C GLY A 588 -13.99 28.90 -7.47
N CYS A 589 -13.24 28.00 -6.85
CA CYS A 589 -12.27 27.12 -7.49
C CYS A 589 -12.53 25.69 -7.00
N PRO A 590 -12.73 24.70 -7.90
CA PRO A 590 -12.96 23.32 -7.47
C PRO A 590 -11.72 22.68 -6.84
N GLY A 591 -10.53 23.29 -6.98
CA GLY A 591 -9.28 22.72 -6.50
C GLY A 591 -8.83 21.53 -7.35
N TYR A 592 -7.88 20.77 -6.83
CA TYR A 592 -7.34 19.59 -7.47
C TYR A 592 -6.69 18.64 -6.45
N LEU A 593 -6.51 17.38 -6.85
CA LEU A 593 -5.81 16.39 -6.05
C LEU A 593 -4.30 16.53 -6.25
N LYS A 594 -3.55 16.62 -5.15
CA LYS A 594 -2.10 16.43 -5.11
C LYS A 594 -1.79 15.08 -4.49
N VAL A 595 -0.88 14.33 -5.09
CA VAL A 595 -0.40 13.06 -4.57
C VAL A 595 1.11 12.95 -4.57
N SER A 596 1.63 12.14 -3.65
CA SER A 596 3.01 11.65 -3.62
C SER A 596 3.00 10.13 -3.51
N PHE A 597 3.72 9.46 -4.40
CA PHE A 597 3.89 8.02 -4.40
C PHE A 597 5.34 7.66 -4.07
N THR A 598 5.55 6.82 -3.07
CA THR A 598 6.87 6.30 -2.71
C THR A 598 6.94 4.81 -2.97
N LYS A 599 7.85 4.40 -3.86
CA LYS A 599 8.20 3.00 -4.09
C LYS A 599 9.11 2.52 -2.97
N LEU A 600 8.65 1.59 -2.13
CA LEU A 600 9.35 1.24 -0.89
C LEU A 600 10.67 0.49 -1.13
N SER A 601 10.76 -0.31 -2.20
CA SER A 601 11.99 -1.05 -2.53
C SER A 601 13.15 -0.15 -2.94
N THR A 602 12.88 1.03 -3.50
CA THR A 602 13.91 1.98 -3.96
C THR A 602 13.99 3.24 -3.09
N GLY A 603 12.98 3.52 -2.28
CA GLY A 603 12.81 4.77 -1.54
C GLY A 603 12.52 5.98 -2.43
N LYS A 604 12.31 5.79 -3.74
CA LYS A 604 12.06 6.89 -4.68
C LYS A 604 10.63 7.40 -4.51
N THR A 605 10.49 8.72 -4.38
CA THR A 605 9.19 9.41 -4.32
C THR A 605 8.93 10.19 -5.60
N GLU A 606 7.72 10.06 -6.16
CA GLU A 606 7.22 10.83 -7.29
C GLU A 606 6.00 11.65 -6.87
N HIS A 607 5.93 12.90 -7.32
CA HIS A 607 4.83 13.81 -7.01
C HIS A 607 4.00 14.11 -8.25
N LEU A 608 2.68 14.13 -8.09
CA LEU A 608 1.74 14.45 -9.16
C LEU A 608 0.66 15.40 -8.67
N SER A 609 0.50 16.53 -9.35
CA SER A 609 -0.64 17.44 -9.18
C SER A 609 -1.58 17.24 -10.36
N LEU A 610 -2.81 16.82 -10.13
CA LEU A 610 -3.71 16.46 -11.22
C LEU A 610 -4.20 17.73 -11.93
N PRO A 611 -3.98 17.85 -13.26
CA PRO A 611 -4.23 19.07 -14.02
C PRO A 611 -5.71 19.28 -14.36
N TYR A 612 -6.61 19.03 -13.41
CA TYR A 612 -8.06 19.13 -13.62
C TYR A 612 -8.52 20.50 -14.11
N LEU A 613 -7.85 21.56 -13.67
CA LEU A 613 -8.14 22.94 -14.08
C LEU A 613 -7.82 23.20 -15.56
N GLN A 614 -7.03 22.34 -16.20
CA GLN A 614 -6.72 22.37 -17.62
C GLN A 614 -7.64 21.43 -18.43
N ASN A 615 -8.64 20.82 -17.78
CA ASN A 615 -9.54 19.82 -18.36
C ASN A 615 -8.81 18.56 -18.87
N ILE A 616 -7.66 18.24 -18.26
CA ILE A 616 -6.84 17.05 -18.57
C ILE A 616 -7.10 16.00 -17.50
N PHE A 617 -7.48 14.80 -17.95
CA PHE A 617 -7.79 13.64 -17.08
C PHE A 617 -6.96 12.40 -17.42
N SER A 618 -5.85 12.60 -18.13
CA SER A 618 -4.85 11.58 -18.43
C SER A 618 -3.51 12.00 -17.85
N PHE A 619 -2.84 11.11 -17.12
CA PHE A 619 -1.56 11.40 -16.48
C PHE A 619 -0.78 10.10 -16.25
N SER A 620 0.51 10.23 -16.00
CA SER A 620 1.41 9.14 -15.65
C SER A 620 1.93 9.32 -14.23
N LEU A 621 2.09 8.21 -13.51
CA LEU A 621 2.70 8.14 -12.19
C LEU A 621 3.46 6.82 -12.13
N TYR A 622 4.78 6.86 -11.92
CA TYR A 622 5.62 5.66 -12.01
C TYR A 622 5.41 4.94 -13.37
N ASP A 623 5.25 3.62 -13.35
CA ASP A 623 5.09 2.76 -14.53
C ASP A 623 3.65 2.69 -15.08
N VAL A 624 2.73 3.51 -14.57
CA VAL A 624 1.33 3.52 -15.01
C VAL A 624 0.90 4.86 -15.61
N THR A 625 0.21 4.79 -16.75
CA THR A 625 -0.52 5.90 -17.38
C THR A 625 -2.02 5.60 -17.30
N VAL A 626 -2.78 6.54 -16.75
CA VAL A 626 -4.23 6.38 -16.53
C VAL A 626 -4.98 7.44 -17.30
N ASN A 627 -5.98 7.02 -18.08
CA ASN A 627 -7.04 7.89 -18.60
C ASN A 627 -8.30 7.70 -17.74
N MET A 628 -8.50 8.62 -16.79
CA MET A 628 -9.59 8.57 -15.82
C MET A 628 -10.98 8.64 -16.47
N ARG A 629 -11.09 9.28 -17.64
CA ARG A 629 -12.36 9.44 -18.36
C ARG A 629 -12.76 8.18 -19.08
N ALA A 630 -11.86 7.62 -19.89
CA ALA A 630 -12.12 6.42 -20.66
C ALA A 630 -12.01 5.13 -19.83
N GLY A 631 -11.42 5.19 -18.63
CA GLY A 631 -11.11 3.99 -17.85
C GLY A 631 -10.02 3.13 -18.51
N ALA A 632 -9.15 3.74 -19.32
CA ALA A 632 -8.03 3.04 -19.94
C ALA A 632 -6.78 3.18 -19.07
N ILE A 633 -6.13 2.06 -18.77
CA ILE A 633 -4.93 1.96 -17.95
C ILE A 633 -3.85 1.31 -18.80
N HIS A 634 -2.69 1.94 -18.85
CA HIS A 634 -1.53 1.48 -19.59
C HIS A 634 -0.36 1.30 -18.63
N VAL A 635 0.18 0.09 -18.54
CA VAL A 635 1.25 -0.27 -17.59
C VAL A 635 2.48 -0.74 -18.35
N ASN A 636 3.66 -0.28 -17.94
CA ASN A 636 4.92 -0.89 -18.39
C ASN A 636 5.02 -2.32 -17.83
N ALA A 637 5.00 -3.31 -18.72
CA ALA A 637 4.96 -4.72 -18.35
C ALA A 637 6.33 -5.33 -18.08
N GLU A 638 7.44 -4.64 -18.42
CA GLU A 638 8.81 -5.15 -18.31
C GLU A 638 9.19 -5.57 -16.89
N GLN A 639 8.70 -4.86 -15.87
CA GLN A 639 9.00 -5.14 -14.48
C GLN A 639 8.12 -6.27 -13.89
N ASN A 640 7.13 -6.78 -14.66
CA ASN A 640 6.19 -7.80 -14.19
C ASN A 640 5.42 -7.39 -12.91
N GLU A 641 5.09 -6.09 -12.79
CA GLU A 641 4.36 -5.50 -11.65
C GLU A 641 2.98 -4.95 -12.08
N VAL A 642 2.30 -5.64 -12.99
CA VAL A 642 1.04 -5.14 -13.58
C VAL A 642 -0.08 -5.04 -12.54
N ALA A 643 -0.19 -6.02 -11.63
CA ALA A 643 -1.21 -6.02 -10.59
C ALA A 643 -1.04 -4.87 -9.58
N GLU A 644 0.20 -4.56 -9.23
CA GLU A 644 0.54 -3.50 -8.30
C GLU A 644 0.31 -2.11 -8.92
N ASN A 645 0.64 -1.94 -10.19
CA ASN A 645 0.34 -0.72 -10.93
C ASN A 645 -1.17 -0.51 -11.16
N LEU A 646 -1.95 -1.59 -11.33
CA LEU A 646 -3.41 -1.53 -11.29
C LEU A 646 -3.93 -1.08 -9.92
N ALA A 647 -3.37 -1.63 -8.84
CA ALA A 647 -3.69 -1.19 -7.48
C ALA A 647 -3.36 0.29 -7.29
N LEU A 648 -2.23 0.77 -7.83
CA LEU A 648 -1.84 2.19 -7.83
C LEU A 648 -2.84 3.07 -8.59
N ALA A 649 -3.28 2.66 -9.79
CA ALA A 649 -4.25 3.40 -10.59
C ALA A 649 -5.60 3.56 -9.88
N PHE A 650 -6.12 2.47 -9.28
CA PHE A 650 -7.34 2.51 -8.48
C PHE A 650 -7.15 3.29 -7.17
N SER A 651 -5.99 3.20 -6.53
CA SER A 651 -5.67 3.96 -5.32
C SER A 651 -5.67 5.47 -5.58
N LEU A 652 -5.20 5.90 -6.74
CA LEU A 652 -5.25 7.30 -7.15
C LEU A 652 -6.69 7.80 -7.33
N ALA A 653 -7.55 6.99 -7.96
CA ALA A 653 -8.97 7.29 -8.09
C ALA A 653 -9.66 7.31 -6.71
N LEU A 654 -9.29 6.39 -5.83
CA LEU A 654 -9.79 6.33 -4.46
C LEU A 654 -9.39 7.57 -3.64
N LEU A 655 -8.15 8.05 -3.74
CA LEU A 655 -7.74 9.30 -3.09
C LEU A 655 -8.49 10.52 -3.62
N HIS A 656 -8.86 10.54 -4.90
CA HIS A 656 -9.80 11.55 -5.39
C HIS A 656 -11.11 11.47 -4.59
N VAL A 657 -11.72 10.29 -4.52
CA VAL A 657 -13.02 10.09 -3.84
C VAL A 657 -12.96 10.48 -2.36
N LEU A 658 -11.86 10.15 -1.68
CA LEU A 658 -11.69 10.35 -0.24
C LEU A 658 -11.31 11.79 0.14
N CYS A 659 -10.51 12.47 -0.67
CA CYS A 659 -10.04 13.82 -0.38
C CYS A 659 -10.92 14.92 -1.01
N SER A 660 -11.70 14.61 -2.05
CA SER A 660 -12.53 15.60 -2.76
C SER A 660 -13.60 16.21 -1.85
N PRO A 661 -13.72 17.55 -1.79
CA PRO A 661 -14.77 18.25 -1.07
C PRO A 661 -16.15 17.86 -1.60
N ARG A 662 -17.12 17.70 -0.70
CA ARG A 662 -18.52 17.42 -1.05
C ARG A 662 -19.40 18.64 -0.82
N PRO A 663 -20.54 18.75 -1.54
CA PRO A 663 -21.55 19.76 -1.23
C PRO A 663 -22.02 19.68 0.23
N ALA A 664 -22.46 20.80 0.78
CA ALA A 664 -23.09 20.82 2.10
C ALA A 664 -24.33 19.91 2.08
N GLN A 665 -24.52 19.09 3.13
CA GLN A 665 -25.61 18.12 3.24
C GLN A 665 -25.65 17.04 2.14
N TRP A 666 -24.54 16.80 1.44
CA TRP A 666 -24.44 15.68 0.51
C TRP A 666 -24.66 14.34 1.22
N SER A 667 -25.36 13.42 0.55
CA SER A 667 -25.58 12.05 0.98
C SER A 667 -25.22 11.06 -0.14
N PRO A 668 -24.85 9.81 0.18
CA PRO A 668 -24.56 8.78 -0.81
C PRO A 668 -25.68 8.65 -1.87
N GLY A 669 -25.29 8.41 -3.11
CA GLY A 669 -26.16 8.36 -4.28
C GLY A 669 -26.53 9.72 -4.88
N GLN A 670 -26.34 10.83 -4.16
CA GLN A 670 -26.63 12.17 -4.69
C GLN A 670 -25.52 12.67 -5.62
N PRO A 671 -25.84 13.38 -6.72
CA PRO A 671 -24.83 14.01 -7.56
C PRO A 671 -23.98 15.03 -6.79
N THR A 672 -22.69 15.11 -7.11
CA THR A 672 -21.79 16.15 -6.59
C THR A 672 -21.74 17.39 -7.47
N LYS A 673 -22.13 17.25 -8.74
CA LYS A 673 -22.26 18.38 -9.66
C LYS A 673 -23.25 19.42 -9.13
N PRO A 674 -22.97 20.72 -9.31
CA PRO A 674 -23.87 21.78 -8.88
C PRO A 674 -25.23 21.70 -9.61
N SER A 675 -26.32 21.91 -8.87
CA SER A 675 -27.70 21.85 -9.39
C SER A 675 -27.95 22.86 -10.51
N ASN A 676 -27.32 24.04 -10.43
CA ASN A 676 -27.28 25.03 -11.51
C ASN A 676 -25.86 25.09 -12.07
N GLY A 677 -25.65 24.61 -13.30
CA GLY A 677 -24.35 24.67 -13.99
C GLY A 677 -23.91 26.09 -14.38
N ARG A 678 -24.74 27.10 -14.09
CA ARG A 678 -24.48 28.51 -14.37
C ARG A 678 -24.87 29.37 -13.17
N ASN A 679 -24.08 30.41 -12.92
CA ASN A 679 -24.44 31.50 -12.01
C ASN A 679 -24.57 32.78 -12.84
N GLY A 680 -25.81 33.14 -13.21
CA GLY A 680 -26.08 34.13 -14.26
C GLY A 680 -25.63 33.62 -15.64
N GLN A 681 -24.79 34.40 -16.34
CA GLN A 681 -24.25 34.04 -17.66
C GLN A 681 -22.98 33.17 -17.62
N LYS A 682 -22.36 32.98 -16.44
CA LYS A 682 -21.08 32.26 -16.31
C LYS A 682 -21.29 30.80 -15.92
N ALA A 683 -20.63 29.88 -16.62
CA ALA A 683 -20.56 28.49 -16.22
C ALA A 683 -19.80 28.35 -14.89
N ILE A 684 -20.28 27.47 -14.01
CA ILE A 684 -19.58 27.13 -12.78
C ILE A 684 -18.48 26.13 -13.12
N ASN A 685 -17.24 26.44 -12.75
CA ASN A 685 -16.14 25.49 -12.88
C ASN A 685 -16.27 24.41 -11.81
N TYR A 686 -16.34 23.15 -12.23
CA TYR A 686 -16.36 21.97 -11.36
C TYR A 686 -15.57 20.84 -12.04
N ILE A 687 -15.20 19.83 -11.27
CA ILE A 687 -14.59 18.61 -11.82
C ILE A 687 -15.72 17.64 -12.15
N PRO A 688 -15.84 17.17 -13.41
CA PRO A 688 -16.92 16.29 -13.83
C PRO A 688 -16.66 14.84 -13.38
N SER A 689 -16.56 14.63 -12.06
CA SER A 689 -16.17 13.36 -11.44
C SER A 689 -17.12 12.22 -11.81
N GLU A 690 -18.40 12.52 -12.02
CA GLU A 690 -19.41 11.57 -12.47
C GLU A 690 -19.18 11.07 -13.92
N ASP A 691 -18.44 11.83 -14.74
CA ASP A 691 -18.09 11.45 -16.12
C ASP A 691 -16.74 10.70 -16.19
N LEU A 692 -16.07 10.52 -15.06
CA LEU A 692 -14.75 9.88 -14.99
C LEU A 692 -14.91 8.42 -14.55
N ALA A 693 -14.86 7.50 -15.52
CA ALA A 693 -15.14 6.08 -15.33
C ALA A 693 -14.37 5.46 -14.15
N LEU A 694 -13.08 5.76 -14.00
CA LEU A 694 -12.27 5.18 -12.93
C LEU A 694 -12.60 5.77 -11.55
N ILE A 695 -13.01 7.04 -11.48
CA ILE A 695 -13.45 7.69 -10.23
C ILE A 695 -14.81 7.14 -9.79
N MET A 696 -15.72 6.90 -10.74
CA MET A 696 -16.97 6.22 -10.46
C MET A 696 -16.75 4.78 -10.00
N ALA A 697 -15.82 4.05 -10.61
CA ALA A 697 -15.44 2.72 -10.13
C ALA A 697 -14.80 2.74 -8.74
N ALA A 698 -14.13 3.83 -8.35
CA ALA A 698 -13.62 4.00 -6.99
C ALA A 698 -14.68 4.42 -5.94
N GLY A 699 -15.97 4.43 -6.32
CA GLY A 699 -17.07 4.68 -5.37
C GLY A 699 -17.38 6.15 -5.13
N HIS A 700 -17.26 7.02 -6.15
CA HIS A 700 -17.47 8.47 -5.97
C HIS A 700 -18.83 8.85 -5.37
N LEU A 701 -19.89 8.08 -5.66
CA LEU A 701 -21.22 8.34 -5.10
C LEU A 701 -21.55 7.46 -3.89
N GLU A 702 -20.61 6.61 -3.46
CA GLU A 702 -20.84 5.66 -2.37
C GLU A 702 -20.57 6.27 -1.00
N ALA A 703 -21.09 5.61 0.04
CA ALA A 703 -20.69 5.89 1.41
C ALA A 703 -19.23 5.46 1.59
N THR A 704 -18.33 6.43 1.70
CA THR A 704 -16.89 6.19 1.86
C THR A 704 -16.38 6.85 3.13
N PRO A 705 -15.27 6.36 3.71
CA PRO A 705 -14.59 7.02 4.83
C PRO A 705 -13.86 8.30 4.37
N SER A 706 -14.47 9.11 3.52
CA SER A 706 -13.91 10.36 2.99
C SER A 706 -13.68 11.38 4.10
N ASN A 707 -12.90 12.42 3.81
CA ASN A 707 -12.69 13.51 4.76
C ASN A 707 -14.02 14.24 5.08
N TYR A 708 -14.98 14.22 4.16
CA TYR A 708 -16.34 14.71 4.40
C TYR A 708 -17.07 13.86 5.45
N TYR A 709 -17.00 12.53 5.35
CA TYR A 709 -17.58 11.61 6.33
C TYR A 709 -16.93 11.80 7.71
N ILE A 710 -15.58 11.85 7.76
CA ILE A 710 -14.84 12.03 9.01
C ILE A 710 -15.20 13.36 9.68
N HIS A 711 -15.25 14.44 8.90
CA HIS A 711 -15.63 15.75 9.41
C HIS A 711 -17.03 15.74 10.06
N ASN A 712 -18.02 15.15 9.38
CA ASN A 712 -19.40 15.17 9.89
C ASN A 712 -19.63 14.22 11.06
N THR A 713 -18.83 13.16 11.17
CA THR A 713 -18.97 12.13 12.22
C THR A 713 -18.13 12.44 13.47
N HIS A 714 -16.92 13.00 13.28
CA HIS A 714 -15.92 13.20 14.34
C HIS A 714 -15.54 14.67 14.56
N GLY A 715 -16.10 15.61 13.79
CA GLY A 715 -15.91 17.05 13.95
C GLY A 715 -14.70 17.65 13.23
N MET A 716 -14.58 18.99 13.29
CA MET A 716 -13.58 19.79 12.57
C MET A 716 -12.12 19.49 12.93
N ASN A 717 -11.86 19.05 14.17
CA ASN A 717 -10.52 18.78 14.66
C ASN A 717 -9.94 17.46 14.11
N ALA A 718 -10.79 16.55 13.62
CA ALA A 718 -10.37 15.28 13.03
C ALA A 718 -9.89 15.43 11.57
N CYS A 719 -10.42 16.42 10.84
CA CYS A 719 -10.08 16.73 9.44
C CYS A 719 -10.33 18.23 9.17
N SER A 720 -9.30 19.07 9.36
CA SER A 720 -9.42 20.52 9.21
C SER A 720 -9.34 20.89 7.72
N GLY A 721 -10.50 21.15 7.09
CA GLY A 721 -10.55 21.69 5.72
C GLY A 721 -11.53 21.02 4.74
N CYS A 722 -12.40 20.11 5.21
CA CYS A 722 -13.24 19.30 4.30
C CYS A 722 -14.76 19.50 4.43
N ALA A 723 -15.23 20.38 5.32
CA ALA A 723 -16.61 20.85 5.27
C ALA A 723 -16.74 22.15 4.50
N GLY A 724 -17.85 22.31 3.79
CA GLY A 724 -18.29 23.59 3.24
C GLY A 724 -18.72 24.62 4.31
N GLY A 725 -18.09 24.62 5.48
CA GLY A 725 -18.30 25.56 6.58
C GLY A 725 -17.03 26.39 6.81
N ASP A 726 -17.22 27.69 7.07
CA ASP A 726 -16.18 28.71 7.19
C ASP A 726 -15.06 28.36 8.19
N VAL A 727 -13.80 28.23 7.76
CA VAL A 727 -12.65 28.88 8.42
C VAL A 727 -11.51 29.07 7.41
N ASP A 728 -11.01 30.30 7.34
CA ASP A 728 -9.77 30.71 6.66
C ASP A 728 -8.57 30.10 7.43
N VAL A 729 -7.97 29.03 6.91
CA VAL A 729 -6.82 28.37 7.57
C VAL A 729 -5.54 29.14 7.26
N ASN A 730 -5.39 30.30 7.89
CA ASN A 730 -4.11 30.95 8.08
C ASN A 730 -3.84 31.07 9.58
N GLY A 731 -2.91 30.25 10.07
CA GLY A 731 -2.08 30.59 11.23
C GLY A 731 -2.68 30.40 12.62
N ILE A 732 -3.03 29.17 13.01
CA ILE A 732 -3.05 28.79 14.44
C ILE A 732 -2.45 27.38 14.57
N GLU A 733 -1.17 27.31 14.95
CA GLU A 733 -0.55 26.12 15.52
C GLU A 733 -1.04 26.01 16.98
N ALA A 734 -1.94 25.07 17.23
CA ALA A 734 -2.35 24.68 18.58
C ALA A 734 -2.11 23.17 18.77
N ASP A 735 -1.71 22.82 19.99
CA ASP A 735 -1.03 21.58 20.40
C ASP A 735 -1.69 20.26 19.95
N VAL A 736 -0.84 19.25 19.79
CA VAL A 736 -1.05 18.01 19.01
C VAL A 736 -1.59 16.84 19.85
N GLU A 737 -2.07 17.08 21.06
CA GLU A 737 -2.48 15.98 21.95
C GLU A 737 -3.95 15.59 21.72
N GLY A 738 -4.19 14.39 21.16
CA GLY A 738 -5.50 13.74 21.22
C GLY A 738 -6.01 13.04 19.94
N ILE A 739 -5.34 13.13 18.79
CA ILE A 739 -5.85 12.52 17.53
C ILE A 739 -5.37 11.07 17.32
N GLY A 740 -4.52 10.54 18.21
CA GLY A 740 -3.93 9.21 18.08
C GLY A 740 -4.92 8.03 18.06
N ASP A 741 -6.22 8.26 18.23
CA ASP A 741 -7.21 7.20 18.42
C ASP A 741 -8.53 7.42 17.65
N LEU A 742 -8.46 7.86 16.38
CA LEU A 742 -9.64 7.86 15.50
C LEU A 742 -10.13 6.44 15.14
N THR A 743 -9.36 5.40 15.50
CA THR A 743 -9.67 3.98 15.30
C THR A 743 -9.94 3.22 16.61
N GLY A 744 -9.77 3.87 17.77
CA GLY A 744 -10.07 3.31 19.08
C GLY A 744 -11.53 3.56 19.45
N VAL A 745 -12.30 2.48 19.51
CA VAL A 745 -13.66 2.49 20.04
C VAL A 745 -13.59 2.80 21.53
N VAL A 746 -13.94 4.03 21.92
CA VAL A 746 -14.14 4.40 23.33
C VAL A 746 -15.63 4.26 23.63
N ASP A 747 -15.99 3.15 24.28
CA ASP A 747 -17.30 2.95 24.89
C ASP A 747 -17.25 3.55 26.30
N LEU A 748 -18.03 4.60 26.56
CA LEU A 748 -18.15 5.22 27.89
C LEU A 748 -19.63 5.27 28.29
N GLY A 749 -20.15 4.14 28.73
CA GLY A 749 -21.31 4.07 29.62
C GLY A 749 -20.84 3.98 31.08
N GLY A 750 -21.13 5.00 31.89
CA GLY A 750 -20.86 4.99 33.33
C GLY A 750 -21.58 6.12 34.05
N GLU A 751 -22.60 5.75 34.82
CA GLU A 751 -23.49 6.62 35.58
C GLU A 751 -22.83 7.34 36.78
N GLY A 752 -23.26 8.60 37.00
CA GLY A 752 -23.67 9.16 38.30
C GLY A 752 -22.67 9.30 39.46
N ALA A 753 -22.41 10.55 39.86
CA ALA A 753 -22.56 10.98 41.26
C ALA A 753 -22.46 12.51 41.39
N ASP A 754 -23.52 13.08 41.97
CA ASP A 754 -23.69 14.48 42.34
C ASP A 754 -22.78 14.92 43.51
N GLY A 755 -22.49 16.22 43.55
CA GLY A 755 -22.67 16.98 44.81
C GLY A 755 -21.47 17.75 45.37
N LEU A 756 -21.64 19.08 45.32
CA LEU A 756 -21.14 20.10 46.27
C LEU A 756 -19.64 20.45 46.16
N GLY A 757 -19.19 21.61 45.66
CA GLY A 757 -19.82 22.93 45.60
C GLY A 757 -19.53 23.72 46.88
N MET A 758 -18.40 24.44 46.92
CA MET A 758 -18.28 25.76 47.55
C MET A 758 -17.05 26.50 46.98
N ASP A 759 -17.30 27.76 46.65
CA ASP A 759 -16.55 28.66 45.77
C ASP A 759 -15.31 29.30 46.37
N GLY A 760 -14.42 29.75 45.47
CA GLY A 760 -13.26 30.58 45.80
C GLY A 760 -12.38 31.06 44.63
N ALA A 761 -12.99 31.63 43.58
CA ALA A 761 -12.45 32.73 42.75
C ALA A 761 -11.41 32.51 41.60
N CYS A 762 -11.80 33.04 40.42
CA CYS A 762 -11.02 33.60 39.28
C CYS A 762 -10.43 32.68 38.19
N GLY A 763 -11.03 32.64 36.98
CA GLY A 763 -10.33 32.21 35.74
C GLY A 763 -11.17 31.72 34.55
N GLY A 764 -11.85 32.64 33.84
CA GLY A 764 -12.25 32.59 32.42
C GLY A 764 -12.68 31.28 31.71
N CYS A 765 -13.98 30.97 31.74
CA CYS A 765 -14.71 30.17 30.73
C CYS A 765 -16.19 30.59 30.70
N GLY A 766 -16.79 30.66 29.51
CA GLY A 766 -18.23 30.89 29.31
C GLY A 766 -18.53 31.61 27.99
N GLY A 767 -19.48 31.19 27.16
CA GLY A 767 -20.49 30.18 27.45
C GLY A 767 -21.42 29.87 26.28
N CYS A 768 -22.30 28.91 26.56
CA CYS A 768 -23.52 28.63 25.84
C CYS A 768 -24.68 29.41 26.49
N GLY A 769 -25.66 29.82 25.69
CA GLY A 769 -27.05 30.07 26.09
C GLY A 769 -27.95 29.39 25.05
N GLY A 770 -29.17 28.93 25.30
CA GLY A 770 -30.11 29.07 26.40
C GLY A 770 -31.54 28.87 25.84
N CYS A 771 -32.52 28.78 26.74
CA CYS A 771 -34.00 28.65 26.55
C CYS A 771 -34.49 27.19 26.38
N GLY A 772 -35.39 26.61 27.20
CA GLY A 772 -36.41 27.09 28.16
C GLY A 772 -37.69 26.27 27.87
N GLY A 773 -38.59 25.84 28.76
CA GLY A 773 -38.79 25.94 30.21
C GLY A 773 -40.06 25.15 30.60
N CYS A 774 -40.45 25.23 31.88
CA CYS A 774 -41.74 24.85 32.49
C CYS A 774 -42.05 23.32 32.57
N GLY A 775 -42.45 22.69 33.68
CA GLY A 775 -42.86 23.14 35.00
C GLY A 775 -44.00 22.24 35.51
N GLY A 776 -43.77 21.46 36.57
CA GLY A 776 -44.76 21.19 37.63
C GLY A 776 -45.71 19.97 37.54
N CYS A 777 -45.52 19.07 38.52
CA CYS A 777 -46.56 18.45 39.38
C CYS A 777 -47.34 17.19 38.92
N GLY A 778 -46.91 16.03 39.43
CA GLY A 778 -47.63 15.25 40.46
C GLY A 778 -48.94 14.51 40.13
N GLY A 779 -48.97 13.20 40.42
CA GLY A 779 -50.18 12.51 40.90
C GLY A 779 -50.62 11.23 40.18
N CYS A 780 -50.46 10.10 40.87
CA CYS A 780 -51.32 8.90 40.96
C CYS A 780 -52.33 8.51 39.86
N GLY A 781 -52.28 7.22 39.46
CA GLY A 781 -53.45 6.34 39.49
C GLY A 781 -54.09 5.91 38.15
N GLY A 782 -54.17 4.59 37.94
CA GLY A 782 -55.41 3.90 37.55
C GLY A 782 -55.79 3.73 36.06
N CYS A 783 -55.83 2.46 35.64
CA CYS A 783 -56.88 1.75 34.89
C CYS A 783 -57.56 2.31 33.62
N GLY A 784 -57.70 1.42 32.62
CA GLY A 784 -58.73 1.42 31.56
C GLY A 784 -58.36 2.30 30.36
N GLY A 785 -58.58 1.96 29.09
CA GLY A 785 -59.45 0.98 28.45
C GLY A 785 -59.95 1.61 27.13
N CYS A 786 -59.85 0.86 26.03
CA CYS A 786 -60.68 0.91 24.82
C CYS A 786 -60.79 2.17 23.91
N GLY A 787 -60.74 1.90 22.60
CA GLY A 787 -61.35 2.68 21.51
C GLY A 787 -60.43 3.76 20.92
N GLY A 788 -60.26 3.94 19.60
CA GLY A 788 -61.02 3.49 18.45
C GLY A 788 -61.10 4.65 17.45
N CYS A 789 -60.77 4.35 16.18
CA CYS A 789 -61.25 4.98 14.95
C CYS A 789 -60.76 6.38 14.50
N GLY A 790 -60.37 6.40 13.21
CA GLY A 790 -60.60 7.47 12.23
C GLY A 790 -59.55 8.58 12.22
N GLY A 791 -58.94 8.99 11.11
CA GLY A 791 -59.23 8.78 9.70
C GLY A 791 -58.91 10.08 8.95
N CYS A 792 -58.32 9.97 7.75
CA CYS A 792 -58.19 10.99 6.70
C CYS A 792 -57.37 12.25 7.07
N GLY A 793 -56.54 12.85 6.23
CA GLY A 793 -56.39 12.84 4.77
C GLY A 793 -55.84 14.23 4.41
N GLY A 794 -54.90 14.30 3.47
CA GLY A 794 -54.27 15.54 3.02
C GLY A 794 -52.86 15.30 2.52
#